data_AF-A0A3P9PBR2-F1
#
_entry.id   AF-A0A3P9PBR2-F1
#
_cell.length_a   1.000
_cell.length_b   1.000
_cell.length_c   1.000
_cell.angle_alpha   90.00
_cell.angle_beta   90.00
_cell.angle_gamma   90.00
#
_symmetry.space_group_name_H-M   'P 1'
#
loop_
_entity.id
_entity.type
_entity.pdbx_description
1 polymer ?
#
loop_
_entity_poly.entity_id
_entity_poly.type
_entity_poly.pdbx_seq_one_letter_code
_entity_poly.pdbx_strand_id
1 'polypeptide(L)'
;MFLLFLFVGCFFFFLYLLQRHHQAWPAEALIPVLQMALHKCNKPQSKTTNVSPELLPHPAVCFIRHEIVLLIGSRFFSRLFREMGDPVTEYTARLQHQEREIQSLSAEIENLKKCQSFEPSQRLEDLREENTRLKYRLNVMKRSLQEETPHCGKSMLNINQRLQDVFGEAIRASFPDLDNPPLAVTPNQQAKFGDYQCNSAMGMAQMLKAKGTKVNPREIAEKIVQNLPDNELIQRTEIAGPGFINIHLKKTFVSKLLTSMLLNGVQLPPLATRKRVIVDFSSPNIAKEMHVGHLRSTIIGDSMCRLFEFLGYDVLRLNHVGDWGTQFGMLIAHLQDKFPDYLTVSPPIGDLQIFYKESKKRFDEDEEFKKRAYQCVVRLQSKEPDFIKAWNMICDVSRREFQKVYDCLDIKIVERGESFYQNRMTQVVKEFEDKGLVELDEGRKIVFVPGQSIPLTIVKSDGGYTYDTSDLAALRQRLFEEKADIVIYVVDSGQGTHFQVIFAAGQMIGWYDPQVTRVEHAGFGVVLGEDKKKFKTRSGDTVRLMDLLEEGLKRSMDKLKEKERDKVLTPEELVKAQRAVAFGCIKYADLSHNRINDYVFSFDKMLDDRGNTAAYLLYAFTRIRSIARLANLDKALLKKAAETTEILLDHDKEWKLGKCILRFPEILQKILDDLLLHTLCDYLYELATTFTEFYDSCYCVEKDRQTGEVNKINMWRMLLCEATASIMAKCFDILGLSPVQRM
;
A
#
# COMPACT_ATOMS: atom_id res chain seq x y z
N MET A 1 20.79 57.65 43.66
CA MET A 1 20.18 56.78 42.63
C MET A 1 19.78 55.39 43.15
N PHE A 2 20.51 54.78 44.07
CA PHE A 2 20.11 53.47 44.65
C PHE A 2 18.92 53.53 45.64
N LEU A 3 18.67 54.65 46.32
CA LEU A 3 17.43 54.86 47.10
C LEU A 3 16.20 55.23 46.26
N LEU A 4 16.39 55.76 45.05
CA LEU A 4 15.30 55.98 44.09
C LEU A 4 14.89 54.64 43.44
N PHE A 5 15.83 53.71 43.27
CA PHE A 5 15.57 52.34 42.77
C PHE A 5 14.86 51.43 43.79
N LEU A 6 15.06 51.62 45.10
CA LEU A 6 14.33 50.88 46.14
C LEU A 6 12.86 51.33 46.28
N PHE A 7 12.60 52.64 46.14
CA PHE A 7 11.23 53.17 46.18
C PHE A 7 10.43 52.84 44.92
N VAL A 8 11.08 52.83 43.75
CA VAL A 8 10.47 52.34 42.49
C VAL A 8 10.29 50.82 42.54
N GLY A 9 11.21 50.08 43.17
CA GLY A 9 11.12 48.63 43.37
C GLY A 9 9.95 48.18 44.24
N CYS A 10 9.67 48.85 45.37
CA CYS A 10 8.51 48.53 46.20
C CYS A 10 7.17 48.89 45.52
N PHE A 11 7.15 49.95 44.71
CA PHE A 11 5.95 50.39 43.99
C PHE A 11 5.58 49.44 42.83
N PHE A 12 6.57 48.92 42.09
CA PHE A 12 6.34 47.91 41.05
C PHE A 12 6.03 46.52 41.62
N PHE A 13 6.57 46.17 42.80
CA PHE A 13 6.23 44.93 43.51
C PHE A 13 4.77 44.93 44.02
N PHE A 14 4.27 46.10 44.44
CA PHE A 14 2.89 46.29 44.86
C PHE A 14 1.90 46.25 43.67
N LEU A 15 2.27 46.80 42.51
CA LEU A 15 1.52 46.69 41.25
C LEU A 15 1.52 45.27 40.66
N TYR A 16 2.61 44.52 40.82
CA TYR A 16 2.72 43.12 40.39
C TYR A 16 1.84 42.17 41.22
N LEU A 17 1.67 42.44 42.52
CA LEU A 17 0.76 41.69 43.39
C LEU A 17 -0.72 41.95 43.06
N LEU A 18 -1.06 43.17 42.64
CA LEU A 18 -2.40 43.55 42.16
C LEU A 18 -2.77 42.91 40.81
N GLN A 19 -1.80 42.45 40.03
CA GLN A 19 -2.03 41.88 38.70
C GLN A 19 -2.17 40.35 38.70
N ARG A 20 -1.98 39.68 39.85
CA ARG A 20 -1.91 38.21 39.93
C ARG A 20 -3.11 37.50 40.56
N HIS A 21 -4.15 38.19 40.99
CA HIS A 21 -5.39 37.53 41.44
C HIS A 21 -6.67 38.17 40.88
N HIS A 22 -7.20 37.45 39.88
CA HIS A 22 -8.58 37.18 39.46
C HIS A 22 -9.71 38.21 39.65
N GLN A 23 -10.43 38.38 38.54
CA GLN A 23 -11.85 38.73 38.40
C GLN A 23 -12.64 39.03 39.70
N ALA A 24 -13.02 40.32 39.79
CA ALA A 24 -14.34 40.86 40.14
C ALA A 24 -14.76 40.92 41.63
N TRP A 25 -14.75 42.14 42.20
CA TRP A 25 -15.89 42.90 42.79
C TRP A 25 -15.38 44.05 43.70
N PRO A 26 -16.21 45.06 44.09
CA PRO A 26 -17.20 45.83 43.34
C PRO A 26 -16.82 47.33 43.28
N ALA A 27 -17.46 48.05 42.35
CA ALA A 27 -17.35 49.49 42.18
C ALA A 27 -18.06 50.23 43.33
N GLU A 28 -17.31 50.93 44.19
CA GLU A 28 -17.78 52.15 44.89
C GLU A 28 -16.76 52.87 45.79
N ALA A 29 -15.47 52.53 45.76
CA ALA A 29 -14.48 53.23 46.58
C ALA A 29 -13.14 53.44 45.89
N LEU A 30 -13.08 54.26 44.83
CA LEU A 30 -11.84 54.96 44.41
C LEU A 30 -12.06 56.05 43.33
N ILE A 31 -13.24 56.68 43.35
CA ILE A 31 -13.57 57.89 42.59
C ILE A 31 -13.40 59.08 43.55
N PRO A 32 -12.15 59.50 43.87
CA PRO A 32 -11.81 60.91 43.67
C PRO A 32 -10.30 61.23 43.52
N VAL A 33 -9.48 60.39 42.86
CA VAL A 33 -8.06 60.72 42.59
C VAL A 33 -7.70 60.74 41.09
N LEU A 34 -8.59 60.26 40.22
CA LEU A 34 -8.36 60.14 38.77
C LEU A 34 -9.08 61.23 37.93
N GLN A 35 -9.29 62.42 38.50
CA GLN A 35 -9.91 63.55 37.80
C GLN A 35 -9.19 64.90 38.03
N MET A 36 -7.85 64.88 38.06
CA MET A 36 -7.02 66.06 37.84
C MET A 36 -5.75 65.62 37.08
N ALA A 37 -5.85 65.46 35.75
CA ALA A 37 -4.77 65.59 34.75
C ALA A 37 -5.01 64.79 33.46
N LEU A 38 -6.22 64.80 32.90
CA LEU A 38 -6.42 64.56 31.47
C LEU A 38 -6.60 65.93 30.80
N HIS A 39 -5.63 66.41 30.01
CA HIS A 39 -5.83 67.05 28.69
C HIS A 39 -4.62 67.88 28.22
N LYS A 40 -3.95 67.46 27.14
CA LYS A 40 -4.04 68.11 25.79
C LYS A 40 -3.04 67.51 24.77
N CYS A 41 -3.63 67.11 23.63
CA CYS A 41 -3.15 67.22 22.23
C CYS A 41 -1.83 66.52 21.81
N ASN A 42 -1.87 65.45 21.00
CA ASN A 42 -2.08 65.35 19.53
C ASN A 42 -0.76 65.32 18.71
N LYS A 43 -0.56 64.19 17.98
CA LYS A 43 0.17 63.84 16.71
C LYS A 43 1.02 64.92 15.96
N PRO A 44 1.81 64.56 14.90
CA PRO A 44 2.88 63.55 14.71
C PRO A 44 4.12 64.11 13.92
N GLN A 45 5.07 63.23 13.53
CA GLN A 45 6.02 63.33 12.37
C GLN A 45 7.31 64.20 12.38
N SER A 46 8.43 63.48 12.16
CA SER A 46 9.47 63.68 11.13
C SER A 46 10.78 64.45 11.43
N LYS A 47 11.86 63.83 10.91
CA LYS A 47 13.07 64.39 10.26
C LYS A 47 14.22 64.98 11.10
N THR A 48 15.29 64.17 11.13
CA THR A 48 16.68 64.46 10.70
C THR A 48 17.52 65.57 11.32
N THR A 49 18.81 65.20 11.42
CA THR A 49 20.07 65.98 11.39
C THR A 49 20.62 66.57 12.69
N ASN A 50 21.71 65.91 13.12
CA ASN A 50 23.05 66.43 13.45
C ASN A 50 23.18 67.61 14.41
N VAL A 51 24.09 67.43 15.38
CA VAL A 51 25.32 68.24 15.62
C VAL A 51 25.73 68.09 17.11
N SER A 52 26.86 67.42 17.35
CA SER A 52 27.76 67.56 18.52
C SER A 52 28.50 68.92 18.45
N PRO A 53 29.14 69.51 19.50
CA PRO A 53 29.96 68.84 20.54
C PRO A 53 30.02 69.50 21.96
N GLU A 54 30.62 68.74 22.90
CA GLU A 54 31.54 69.09 24.02
C GLU A 54 31.41 70.40 24.85
N LEU A 55 31.38 70.28 26.20
CA LEU A 55 32.52 70.50 27.14
C LEU A 55 32.07 70.71 28.62
N LEU A 56 32.47 69.79 29.52
CA LEU A 56 33.14 69.88 30.86
C LEU A 56 32.77 70.98 31.92
N PRO A 57 33.12 70.89 33.24
CA PRO A 57 34.04 69.96 33.95
C PRO A 57 33.60 69.40 35.35
N HIS A 58 34.43 68.50 35.91
CA HIS A 58 34.63 68.02 37.31
C HIS A 58 34.88 69.17 38.34
N PRO A 59 35.12 69.00 39.70
CA PRO A 59 35.49 67.82 40.55
C PRO A 59 34.79 67.70 41.96
N ALA A 60 34.60 66.52 42.58
CA ALA A 60 35.41 65.74 43.58
C ALA A 60 35.15 65.97 45.11
N VAL A 61 35.20 64.83 45.86
CA VAL A 61 35.51 64.60 47.32
C VAL A 61 34.38 64.87 48.37
N CYS A 62 34.19 64.21 49.54
CA CYS A 62 34.26 62.85 50.14
C CYS A 62 33.99 63.02 51.69
N PHE A 63 33.63 61.95 52.44
CA PHE A 63 33.74 61.73 53.94
C PHE A 63 32.53 61.82 54.95
N ILE A 64 32.13 60.63 55.48
CA ILE A 64 32.04 60.13 56.91
C ILE A 64 30.78 60.16 57.85
N ARG A 65 30.37 58.93 58.29
CA ARG A 65 29.87 58.31 59.59
C ARG A 65 28.71 58.92 60.42
N HIS A 66 28.06 58.27 61.44
CA HIS A 66 27.60 56.92 61.89
C HIS A 66 27.07 57.12 63.35
N GLU A 67 25.92 56.50 63.72
CA GLU A 67 25.40 56.16 65.09
C GLU A 67 24.97 57.20 66.17
N ILE A 68 24.04 56.73 67.03
CA ILE A 68 23.49 57.26 68.32
C ILE A 68 22.34 58.28 68.12
N VAL A 69 21.09 58.08 68.58
CA VAL A 69 20.63 58.16 69.99
C VAL A 69 19.26 57.47 70.16
N LEU A 70 19.28 56.30 70.80
CA LEU A 70 18.31 55.87 71.82
C LEU A 70 18.39 56.84 73.01
N LEU A 71 17.31 57.55 73.43
CA LEU A 71 17.23 58.10 74.81
C LEU A 71 15.92 58.77 75.29
N ILE A 72 14.75 58.63 74.63
CA ILE A 72 13.51 59.28 75.14
C ILE A 72 12.34 58.31 75.33
N GLY A 73 12.66 57.13 75.89
CA GLY A 73 11.76 56.48 76.84
C GLY A 73 12.18 56.92 78.24
N SER A 74 11.30 57.60 79.00
CA SER A 74 11.51 57.78 80.45
C SER A 74 10.33 58.49 81.14
N ARG A 75 9.65 59.45 80.48
CA ARG A 75 8.69 60.32 81.19
C ARG A 75 7.20 60.02 81.00
N PHE A 76 6.83 59.13 80.08
CA PHE A 76 5.40 58.87 79.81
C PHE A 76 4.78 57.77 80.70
N PHE A 77 5.60 56.97 81.39
CA PHE A 77 5.14 55.73 82.05
C PHE A 77 4.62 55.89 83.49
N SER A 78 4.79 57.03 84.16
CA SER A 78 4.44 57.15 85.60
C SER A 78 2.98 57.50 85.90
N ARG A 79 2.16 57.83 84.88
CA ARG A 79 0.79 58.34 85.10
C ARG A 79 -0.33 57.34 84.82
N LEU A 80 -0.02 56.17 84.25
CA LEU A 80 -1.02 55.21 83.77
C LEU A 80 -1.37 54.06 84.74
N PHE A 81 -0.73 54.00 85.92
CA PHE A 81 -0.77 52.80 86.79
C PHE A 81 -1.71 52.88 88.01
N ARG A 82 -2.67 53.82 88.09
CA ARG A 82 -3.46 54.05 89.33
C ARG A 82 -4.96 53.72 89.31
N GLU A 83 -5.52 53.18 88.22
CA GLU A 83 -6.95 52.83 88.14
C GLU A 83 -7.21 51.47 87.45
N MET A 84 -6.51 50.41 87.86
CA MET A 84 -6.74 49.06 87.34
C MET A 84 -7.39 48.17 88.40
N GLY A 85 -8.70 47.95 88.29
CA GLY A 85 -9.36 46.74 88.79
C GLY A 85 -8.82 45.53 88.04
N ASP A 86 -8.63 44.41 88.75
CA ASP A 86 -7.62 43.39 88.45
C ASP A 86 -7.55 42.99 86.96
N PRO A 87 -6.65 43.65 86.19
CA PRO A 87 -6.56 43.47 84.75
C PRO A 87 -6.11 42.04 84.45
N VAL A 88 -5.42 41.40 85.39
CA VAL A 88 -4.90 40.05 85.26
C VAL A 88 -6.02 39.06 84.96
N THR A 89 -7.16 39.16 85.64
CA THR A 89 -8.32 38.27 85.44
C THR A 89 -8.93 38.38 84.05
N GLU A 90 -9.15 39.61 83.57
CA GLU A 90 -9.70 39.86 82.23
C GLU A 90 -8.68 39.50 81.13
N TYR A 91 -7.40 39.78 81.37
CA TYR A 91 -6.30 39.34 80.50
C TYR A 91 -6.19 37.82 80.46
N THR A 92 -6.32 37.09 81.58
CA THR A 92 -6.30 35.62 81.59
C THR A 92 -7.50 35.03 80.87
N ALA A 93 -8.69 35.61 81.01
CA ALA A 93 -9.88 35.15 80.28
C ALA A 93 -9.73 35.37 78.77
N ARG A 94 -9.18 36.53 78.35
CA ARG A 94 -8.86 36.81 76.94
C ARG A 94 -7.75 35.90 76.41
N LEU A 95 -6.71 35.64 77.20
CA LEU A 95 -5.64 34.69 76.86
C LEU A 95 -6.17 33.27 76.67
N GLN A 96 -7.03 32.78 77.57
CA GLN A 96 -7.65 31.46 77.44
C GLN A 96 -8.64 31.38 76.26
N HIS A 97 -9.26 32.49 75.87
CA HIS A 97 -10.08 32.55 74.67
C HIS A 97 -9.21 32.53 73.41
N GLN A 98 -8.14 33.33 73.39
CA GLN A 98 -7.17 33.35 72.29
C GLN A 98 -6.42 32.03 72.16
N GLU A 99 -6.06 31.34 73.24
CA GLU A 99 -5.45 30.01 73.19
C GLU A 99 -6.40 28.98 72.59
N ARG A 100 -7.70 29.06 72.89
CA ARG A 100 -8.72 28.20 72.28
C ARG A 100 -8.94 28.51 70.81
N GLU A 101 -8.96 29.78 70.43
CA GLU A 101 -9.00 30.17 69.01
C GLU A 101 -7.74 29.73 68.27
N ILE A 102 -6.55 29.90 68.85
CA ILE A 102 -5.28 29.47 68.27
C ILE A 102 -5.26 27.94 68.13
N GLN A 103 -5.75 27.18 69.12
CA GLN A 103 -5.86 25.72 69.00
C GLN A 103 -6.86 25.31 67.91
N SER A 104 -8.03 25.97 67.85
CA SER A 104 -9.03 25.72 66.81
C SER A 104 -8.48 26.02 65.41
N LEU A 105 -7.87 27.20 65.23
CA LEU A 105 -7.24 27.61 63.97
C LEU A 105 -6.04 26.73 63.62
N SER A 106 -5.26 26.29 64.60
CA SER A 106 -4.13 25.37 64.36
C SER A 106 -4.62 23.99 63.92
N ALA A 107 -5.70 23.48 64.52
CA ALA A 107 -6.34 22.23 64.12
C ALA A 107 -7.00 22.34 62.73
N GLU A 108 -7.61 23.48 62.43
CA GLU A 108 -8.20 23.77 61.13
C GLU A 108 -7.13 23.94 60.05
N ILE A 109 -6.01 24.62 60.36
CA ILE A 109 -4.81 24.69 59.51
C ILE A 109 -4.17 23.32 59.33
N GLU A 110 -4.11 22.46 60.35
CA GLU A 110 -3.63 21.08 60.21
C GLU A 110 -4.56 20.24 59.32
N ASN A 111 -5.88 20.39 59.45
CA ASN A 111 -6.84 19.74 58.55
C ASN A 111 -6.72 20.26 57.12
N LEU A 112 -6.56 21.58 56.93
CA LEU A 112 -6.34 22.19 55.62
C LEU A 112 -4.97 21.81 55.04
N LYS A 113 -3.93 21.65 55.88
CA LYS A 113 -2.62 21.10 55.48
C LYS A 113 -2.71 19.63 55.12
N LYS A 114 -3.54 18.81 55.78
CA LYS A 114 -3.85 17.43 55.35
C LYS A 114 -4.57 17.40 54.01
N CYS A 115 -5.42 18.39 53.71
CA CYS A 115 -6.02 18.56 52.39
C CYS A 115 -5.07 19.15 51.33
N GLN A 116 -3.97 19.80 51.73
CA GLN A 116 -2.98 20.42 50.84
C GLN A 116 -1.63 19.71 50.81
N SER A 117 -1.46 18.59 51.53
CA SER A 117 -0.38 17.64 51.30
C SER A 117 -0.74 16.77 50.10
N PHE A 118 -0.65 17.36 48.91
CA PHE A 118 -0.15 16.57 47.80
C PHE A 118 1.29 16.21 48.18
N GLU A 119 1.46 15.04 48.81
CA GLU A 119 2.64 14.22 48.50
C GLU A 119 2.80 14.24 46.96
N PRO A 120 4.02 14.18 46.37
CA PRO A 120 4.11 13.92 44.94
C PRO A 120 3.24 12.69 44.72
N SER A 121 2.04 12.88 44.11
CA SER A 121 0.97 11.89 44.25
C SER A 121 1.57 10.54 43.95
N GLN A 122 1.31 9.47 44.70
CA GLN A 122 1.82 8.12 44.40
C GLN A 122 1.87 7.89 42.88
N ARG A 123 0.82 8.32 42.19
CA ARG A 123 0.68 8.41 40.73
C ARG A 123 1.79 9.12 39.93
N LEU A 124 2.35 10.25 40.38
CA LEU A 124 3.47 10.95 39.75
C LEU A 124 4.78 10.15 39.90
N GLU A 125 5.02 9.52 41.05
CA GLU A 125 6.16 8.63 41.24
C GLU A 125 5.99 7.35 40.42
N ASP A 126 4.80 6.74 40.45
CA ASP A 126 4.42 5.62 39.60
C ASP A 126 4.62 5.96 38.11
N LEU A 127 4.20 7.16 37.67
CA LEU A 127 4.39 7.62 36.29
C LEU A 127 5.87 7.88 35.95
N ARG A 128 6.69 8.33 36.91
CA ARG A 128 8.14 8.51 36.71
C ARG A 128 8.86 7.17 36.62
N GLU A 129 8.50 6.22 37.47
CA GLU A 129 8.98 4.84 37.40
C GLU A 129 8.54 4.16 36.11
N GLU A 130 7.29 4.32 35.71
CA GLU A 130 6.75 3.83 34.45
C GLU A 130 7.47 4.47 33.26
N ASN A 131 7.69 5.79 33.25
CA ASN A 131 8.44 6.48 32.20
C ASN A 131 9.88 5.94 32.10
N THR A 132 10.53 5.70 33.25
CA THR A 132 11.89 5.14 33.31
C THR A 132 11.92 3.70 32.81
N ARG A 133 10.93 2.88 33.20
CA ARG A 133 10.76 1.50 32.74
C ARG A 133 10.48 1.43 31.25
N LEU A 134 9.63 2.32 30.73
CA LEU A 134 9.32 2.42 29.30
C LEU A 134 10.53 2.89 28.50
N LYS A 135 11.29 3.88 28.97
CA LYS A 135 12.54 4.31 28.35
C LYS A 135 13.58 3.19 28.32
N TYR A 136 13.72 2.46 29.42
CA TYR A 136 14.58 1.28 29.48
C TYR A 136 14.14 0.23 28.47
N ARG A 137 12.85 -0.11 28.44
CA ARG A 137 12.28 -1.07 27.48
C ARG A 137 12.46 -0.61 26.03
N LEU A 138 12.30 0.68 25.75
CA LEU A 138 12.52 1.26 24.43
C LEU A 138 13.99 1.16 24.02
N ASN A 139 14.93 1.38 24.94
CA ASN A 139 16.36 1.17 24.68
C ASN A 139 16.71 -0.30 24.46
N VAL A 140 16.12 -1.21 25.23
CA VAL A 140 16.28 -2.66 25.02
C VAL A 140 15.73 -3.05 23.65
N MET A 141 14.52 -2.62 23.30
CA MET A 141 13.94 -2.86 21.98
C MET A 141 14.77 -2.26 20.84
N LYS A 142 15.33 -1.06 21.02
CA LYS A 142 16.25 -0.45 20.04
C LYS A 142 17.54 -1.26 19.86
N ARG A 143 18.12 -1.77 20.94
CA ARG A 143 19.29 -2.66 20.88
C ARG A 143 18.95 -3.98 20.21
N SER A 144 17.85 -4.62 20.61
CA SER A 144 17.38 -5.84 19.94
C SER A 144 17.08 -5.60 18.46
N LEU A 145 16.51 -4.45 18.09
CA LEU A 145 16.30 -4.08 16.69
C LEU A 145 17.62 -3.87 15.94
N GLN A 146 18.64 -3.28 16.59
CA GLN A 146 19.98 -3.12 16.02
C GLN A 146 20.69 -4.47 15.83
N GLU A 147 20.51 -5.40 16.77
CA GLU A 147 21.02 -6.78 16.71
C GLU A 147 20.27 -7.63 15.67
N GLU A 148 18.96 -7.40 15.49
CA GLU A 148 18.13 -8.06 14.48
C GLU A 148 18.20 -7.40 13.09
N THR A 149 18.72 -6.17 12.95
CA THR A 149 18.94 -5.57 11.63
C THR A 149 19.84 -6.51 10.85
N PRO A 150 19.33 -7.13 9.77
CA PRO A 150 19.99 -8.27 9.19
C PRO A 150 21.36 -7.83 8.67
N HIS A 151 22.41 -8.46 9.19
CA HIS A 151 23.64 -8.65 8.43
C HIS A 151 23.24 -9.08 7.03
N CYS A 152 23.47 -8.22 6.02
CA CYS A 152 23.20 -8.40 4.59
C CYS A 152 22.40 -9.68 4.29
N GLY A 153 21.08 -9.59 4.43
CA GLY A 153 20.20 -10.75 4.36
C GLY A 153 20.37 -11.51 3.04
N LYS A 154 20.03 -12.80 3.05
CA LYS A 154 20.02 -13.67 1.86
C LYS A 154 19.00 -13.25 0.78
N SER A 155 18.32 -12.12 0.94
CA SER A 155 17.22 -11.64 0.10
C SER A 155 17.49 -10.23 -0.43
N MET A 156 16.83 -9.88 -1.53
CA MET A 156 16.92 -8.55 -2.14
C MET A 156 16.26 -7.50 -1.25
N LEU A 157 16.93 -6.36 -1.07
CA LEU A 157 16.41 -5.24 -0.29
C LEU A 157 15.58 -4.31 -1.17
N ASN A 158 14.49 -3.78 -0.61
CA ASN A 158 13.78 -2.64 -1.19
C ASN A 158 14.53 -1.34 -0.81
N ILE A 159 15.26 -0.76 -1.78
CA ILE A 159 16.11 0.41 -1.54
C ILE A 159 15.25 1.62 -1.14
N ASN A 160 14.11 1.83 -1.80
CA ASN A 160 13.18 2.90 -1.47
C ASN A 160 12.71 2.82 -0.02
N GLN A 161 12.23 1.65 0.43
CA GLN A 161 11.80 1.46 1.82
C GLN A 161 12.95 1.72 2.80
N ARG A 162 14.15 1.21 2.52
CA ARG A 162 15.29 1.43 3.41
C ARG A 162 15.71 2.91 3.47
N LEU A 163 15.60 3.63 2.36
CA LEU A 163 15.79 5.09 2.34
C LEU A 163 14.69 5.79 3.15
N GLN A 164 13.43 5.39 3.02
CA GLN A 164 12.33 5.94 3.83
C GLN A 164 12.58 5.72 5.33
N ASP A 165 13.10 4.57 5.75
CA ASP A 165 13.44 4.30 7.15
C ASP A 165 14.54 5.25 7.65
N VAL A 166 15.64 5.38 6.88
CA VAL A 166 16.78 6.27 7.21
C VAL A 166 16.32 7.74 7.29
N PHE A 167 15.54 8.20 6.31
CA PHE A 167 15.00 9.56 6.33
C PHE A 167 13.94 9.73 7.44
N GLY A 168 13.17 8.69 7.77
CA GLY A 168 12.21 8.71 8.87
C GLY A 168 12.88 8.82 10.23
N GLU A 169 14.03 8.21 10.43
CA GLU A 169 14.86 8.43 11.62
C GLU A 169 15.43 9.85 11.67
N ALA A 170 16.01 10.33 10.57
CA ALA A 170 16.57 11.68 10.48
C ALA A 170 15.51 12.77 10.70
N ILE A 171 14.31 12.59 10.16
CA ILE A 171 13.19 13.52 10.34
C ILE A 171 12.70 13.52 11.79
N ARG A 172 12.52 12.34 12.41
CA ARG A 172 12.11 12.24 13.82
C ARG A 172 13.14 12.87 14.77
N ALA A 173 14.42 12.73 14.46
CA ALA A 173 15.49 13.40 15.21
C ALA A 173 15.47 14.92 15.02
N SER A 174 15.18 15.40 13.82
CA SER A 174 15.18 16.83 13.48
C SER A 174 13.92 17.57 13.97
N PHE A 175 12.77 16.91 13.96
CA PHE A 175 11.46 17.49 14.25
C PHE A 175 10.61 16.52 15.10
N PRO A 176 10.92 16.35 16.40
CA PRO A 176 10.22 15.40 17.27
C PRO A 176 8.75 15.77 17.52
N ASP A 177 8.39 17.05 17.39
CA ASP A 177 7.03 17.57 17.64
C ASP A 177 6.06 17.40 16.44
N LEU A 178 6.53 16.78 15.35
CA LEU A 178 5.74 16.59 14.14
C LEU A 178 5.23 15.14 14.07
N ASP A 179 3.94 14.97 14.32
CA ASP A 179 3.27 13.68 14.18
C ASP A 179 3.16 13.29 12.70
N ASN A 180 3.61 12.08 12.35
CA ASN A 180 3.51 11.47 11.02
C ASN A 180 3.93 12.40 9.84
N PRO A 181 5.20 12.82 9.78
CA PRO A 181 5.71 13.59 8.65
C PRO A 181 5.61 12.79 7.34
N PRO A 182 5.36 13.46 6.20
CA PRO A 182 5.34 12.79 4.91
C PRO A 182 6.73 12.23 4.58
N LEU A 183 6.81 10.94 4.26
CA LEU A 183 8.02 10.27 3.77
C LEU A 183 7.89 10.02 2.27
N ALA A 184 8.36 10.96 1.47
CA ALA A 184 8.21 10.93 0.02
C ALA A 184 9.57 10.71 -0.65
N VAL A 185 9.98 9.45 -0.77
CA VAL A 185 11.21 9.05 -1.48
C VAL A 185 10.82 8.46 -2.83
N THR A 186 11.38 9.00 -3.91
CA THR A 186 11.10 8.54 -5.28
C THR A 186 12.39 8.33 -6.06
N PRO A 187 12.47 7.31 -6.95
CA PRO A 187 13.61 7.16 -7.84
C PRO A 187 13.66 8.31 -8.85
N ASN A 188 14.85 8.81 -9.15
CA ASN A 188 15.06 9.84 -10.16
C ASN A 188 15.25 9.23 -11.54
N GLN A 189 14.62 9.85 -12.55
CA GLN A 189 14.77 9.43 -13.95
C GLN A 189 16.07 9.95 -14.59
N GLN A 190 16.55 11.12 -14.14
CA GLN A 190 17.75 11.76 -14.68
C GLN A 190 18.90 11.64 -13.70
N ALA A 191 20.02 11.05 -14.15
CA ALA A 191 21.23 10.88 -13.34
C ALA A 191 21.80 12.19 -12.77
N LYS A 192 21.52 13.34 -13.42
CA LYS A 192 21.93 14.66 -12.95
C LYS A 192 21.38 15.01 -11.56
N PHE A 193 20.23 14.47 -11.20
CA PHE A 193 19.60 14.71 -9.89
C PHE A 193 19.89 13.59 -8.89
N GLY A 194 20.89 12.73 -9.16
CA GLY A 194 21.17 11.55 -8.34
C GLY A 194 20.26 10.38 -8.66
N ASP A 195 20.27 9.38 -7.78
CA ASP A 195 19.59 8.10 -7.98
C ASP A 195 18.17 8.13 -7.40
N TYR A 196 18.01 8.76 -6.24
CA TYR A 196 16.72 8.95 -5.56
C TYR A 196 16.57 10.41 -5.14
N GLN A 197 15.34 10.81 -4.86
CA GLN A 197 14.98 12.13 -4.36
C GLN A 197 14.05 12.00 -3.16
N CYS A 198 14.34 12.73 -2.08
CA CYS A 198 13.42 12.90 -0.96
C CYS A 198 12.74 14.28 -1.06
N ASN A 199 11.41 14.25 -1.10
CA ASN A 199 10.52 15.41 -1.31
C ASN A 199 9.78 15.83 -0.02
N SER A 200 10.14 15.22 1.11
CA SER A 200 9.49 15.40 2.42
C SER A 200 9.52 16.84 2.95
N ALA A 201 10.59 17.59 2.66
CA ALA A 201 10.79 18.93 3.22
C ALA A 201 9.67 19.92 2.85
N MET A 202 9.09 19.81 1.64
CA MET A 202 7.99 20.67 1.20
C MET A 202 6.69 20.38 1.95
N GLY A 203 6.34 19.10 2.11
CA GLY A 203 5.15 18.69 2.85
C GLY A 203 5.26 19.06 4.33
N MET A 204 6.45 18.90 4.91
CA MET A 204 6.71 19.33 6.29
C MET A 204 6.60 20.84 6.47
N ALA A 205 7.08 21.64 5.52
CA ALA A 205 6.92 23.10 5.56
C ALA A 205 5.43 23.52 5.56
N GLN A 206 4.59 22.81 4.81
CA GLN A 206 3.14 23.04 4.80
C GLN A 206 2.49 22.66 6.14
N MET A 207 2.88 21.53 6.74
CA MET A 207 2.38 21.11 8.06
C MET A 207 2.80 22.08 9.17
N LEU A 208 4.06 22.52 9.18
CA LEU A 208 4.55 23.51 10.14
C LEU A 208 3.82 24.85 9.98
N LYS A 209 3.57 25.27 8.74
CA LYS A 209 2.78 26.46 8.45
C LYS A 209 1.35 26.35 8.98
N ALA A 210 0.73 25.18 8.88
CA ALA A 210 -0.59 24.93 9.47
C ALA A 210 -0.59 25.01 11.00
N LYS A 211 0.51 24.61 11.65
CA LYS A 211 0.75 24.79 13.10
C LYS A 211 1.18 26.22 13.49
N GLY A 212 1.22 27.17 12.55
CA GLY A 212 1.55 28.58 12.81
C GLY A 212 3.03 28.96 12.63
N THR A 213 3.90 28.00 12.29
CA THR A 213 5.34 28.22 12.13
C THR A 213 5.74 28.20 10.66
N LYS A 214 6.08 29.36 10.10
CA LYS A 214 6.56 29.45 8.71
C LYS A 214 8.06 29.19 8.65
N VAL A 215 8.45 28.04 8.11
CA VAL A 215 9.86 27.65 7.91
C VAL A 215 10.13 27.47 6.42
N ASN A 216 11.32 27.85 5.97
CA ASN A 216 11.74 27.64 4.59
C ASN A 216 11.98 26.13 4.33
N PRO A 217 11.39 25.50 3.29
CA PRO A 217 11.61 24.08 3.03
C PRO A 217 13.09 23.72 2.83
N ARG A 218 13.93 24.65 2.35
CA ARG A 218 15.37 24.43 2.23
C ARG A 218 16.06 24.27 3.59
N GLU A 219 15.68 25.06 4.58
CA GLU A 219 16.21 24.94 5.96
C GLU A 219 15.78 23.62 6.60
N ILE A 220 14.56 23.15 6.30
CA ILE A 220 14.09 21.82 6.73
C ILE A 220 14.96 20.74 6.10
N ALA A 221 15.23 20.82 4.80
CA ALA A 221 16.08 19.87 4.09
C ALA A 221 17.51 19.85 4.66
N GLU A 222 18.09 21.01 4.95
CA GLU A 222 19.42 21.13 5.57
C GLU A 222 19.48 20.47 6.95
N LYS A 223 18.46 20.70 7.80
CA LYS A 223 18.36 20.04 9.11
C LYS A 223 18.24 18.52 9.00
N ILE A 224 17.44 18.03 8.05
CA ILE A 224 17.28 16.59 7.81
C ILE A 224 18.62 15.98 7.41
N VAL A 225 19.34 16.61 6.46
CA VAL A 225 20.63 16.11 5.97
C VAL A 225 21.69 16.10 7.08
N GLN A 226 21.71 17.12 7.96
CA GLN A 226 22.64 17.18 9.10
C GLN A 226 22.41 16.08 10.14
N ASN A 227 21.18 15.64 10.31
CA ASN A 227 20.79 14.59 11.25
C ASN A 227 20.62 13.21 10.60
N LEU A 228 21.17 13.01 9.39
CA LEU A 228 21.18 11.69 8.77
C LEU A 228 22.08 10.73 9.59
N PRO A 229 21.59 9.56 9.99
CA PRO A 229 22.42 8.57 10.66
C PRO A 229 23.46 7.98 9.70
N ASP A 230 24.56 7.49 10.25
CA ASP A 230 25.57 6.74 9.50
C ASP A 230 24.92 5.51 8.85
N ASN A 231 25.13 5.34 7.55
CA ASN A 231 24.49 4.27 6.79
C ASN A 231 25.39 3.72 5.67
N GLU A 232 25.09 2.49 5.26
CA GLU A 232 25.81 1.79 4.19
C GLU A 232 25.30 2.15 2.78
N LEU A 233 24.17 2.85 2.66
CA LEU A 233 23.47 3.07 1.39
C LEU A 233 23.93 4.34 0.66
N ILE A 234 24.09 5.45 1.38
CA ILE A 234 24.20 6.80 0.82
C ILE A 234 25.67 7.22 0.69
N GLN A 235 26.13 7.50 -0.53
CA GLN A 235 27.45 8.06 -0.79
C GLN A 235 27.50 9.55 -0.47
N ARG A 236 26.50 10.30 -0.94
CA ARG A 236 26.36 11.74 -0.71
C ARG A 236 24.91 12.18 -0.94
N THR A 237 24.55 13.30 -0.33
CA THR A 237 23.26 13.97 -0.53
C THR A 237 23.48 15.41 -0.99
N GLU A 238 22.65 15.89 -1.91
CA GLU A 238 22.72 17.25 -2.44
C GLU A 238 21.35 17.92 -2.32
N ILE A 239 21.30 19.16 -1.82
CA ILE A 239 20.05 19.90 -1.71
C ILE A 239 19.87 20.76 -2.96
N ALA A 240 18.77 20.53 -3.67
CA ALA A 240 18.45 21.22 -4.92
C ALA A 240 17.12 21.99 -4.83
N GLY A 241 17.06 23.11 -5.56
CA GLY A 241 15.84 23.91 -5.71
C GLY A 241 15.26 24.40 -4.37
N PRO A 242 13.93 24.29 -4.17
CA PRO A 242 13.23 24.80 -2.98
C PRO A 242 13.44 23.97 -1.71
N GLY A 243 14.01 22.77 -1.81
CA GLY A 243 14.16 21.84 -0.68
C GLY A 243 14.14 20.37 -1.08
N PHE A 244 14.52 20.04 -2.32
CA PHE A 244 14.67 18.67 -2.77
C PHE A 244 15.98 18.09 -2.25
N ILE A 245 15.96 16.86 -1.74
CA ILE A 245 17.17 16.17 -1.30
C ILE A 245 17.50 15.07 -2.31
N ASN A 246 18.48 15.31 -3.16
CA ASN A 246 18.99 14.35 -4.14
C ASN A 246 19.97 13.38 -3.44
N ILE A 247 19.82 12.09 -3.71
CA ILE A 247 20.53 11.01 -3.01
C ILE A 247 21.35 10.23 -4.04
N HIS A 248 22.66 10.08 -3.78
CA HIS A 248 23.55 9.23 -4.56
C HIS A 248 23.91 7.99 -3.76
N LEU A 249 23.75 6.80 -4.34
CA LEU A 249 24.02 5.52 -3.70
C LEU A 249 25.53 5.19 -3.71
N LYS A 250 25.99 4.43 -2.71
CA LYS A 250 27.34 3.87 -2.68
C LYS A 250 27.47 2.77 -3.73
N LYS A 251 28.50 2.84 -4.58
CA LYS A 251 28.76 1.81 -5.61
C LYS A 251 29.03 0.43 -5.00
N THR A 252 29.79 0.40 -3.91
CA THR A 252 30.12 -0.82 -3.16
C THR A 252 28.87 -1.50 -2.58
N PHE A 253 27.87 -0.73 -2.17
CA PHE A 253 26.59 -1.25 -1.68
C PHE A 253 25.80 -1.94 -2.80
N VAL A 254 25.65 -1.28 -3.96
CA VAL A 254 24.97 -1.86 -5.13
C VAL A 254 25.67 -3.12 -5.61
N SER A 255 27.00 -3.11 -5.68
CA SER A 255 27.81 -4.29 -6.05
C SER A 255 27.56 -5.47 -5.12
N LYS A 256 27.60 -5.25 -3.78
CA LYS A 256 27.32 -6.30 -2.78
C LYS A 256 25.91 -6.88 -2.92
N LEU A 257 24.91 -6.05 -3.21
CA LEU A 257 23.53 -6.53 -3.39
C LEU A 257 23.37 -7.38 -4.66
N LEU A 258 24.01 -6.98 -5.77
CA LEU A 258 24.03 -7.76 -7.00
C LEU A 258 24.70 -9.13 -6.78
N THR A 259 25.82 -9.16 -6.06
CA THR A 259 26.49 -10.41 -5.69
C THR A 259 25.62 -11.28 -4.79
N SER A 260 24.99 -10.70 -3.75
CA SER A 260 24.08 -11.44 -2.86
C SER A 260 22.92 -12.08 -3.63
N MET A 261 22.33 -11.34 -4.58
CA MET A 261 21.26 -11.82 -5.45
C MET A 261 21.71 -13.00 -6.33
N LEU A 262 22.93 -12.95 -6.87
CA LEU A 262 23.46 -14.04 -7.70
C LEU A 262 23.76 -15.31 -6.88
N LEU A 263 24.21 -15.17 -5.64
CA LEU A 263 24.55 -16.30 -4.76
C LEU A 263 23.31 -16.97 -4.17
N ASN A 264 22.38 -16.17 -3.65
CA ASN A 264 21.18 -16.65 -2.95
C ASN A 264 19.97 -16.85 -3.89
N GLY A 265 20.05 -16.31 -5.11
CA GLY A 265 18.95 -16.24 -6.06
C GLY A 265 18.09 -14.99 -5.87
N VAL A 266 17.22 -14.75 -6.84
CA VAL A 266 16.23 -13.66 -6.80
C VAL A 266 15.11 -14.05 -5.83
N GLN A 267 15.23 -13.60 -4.59
CA GLN A 267 14.28 -13.83 -3.52
C GLN A 267 14.02 -12.52 -2.76
N LEU A 268 12.77 -12.29 -2.39
CA LEU A 268 12.37 -11.18 -1.53
C LEU A 268 12.43 -11.59 -0.05
N PRO A 269 12.52 -10.63 0.88
CA PRO A 269 12.46 -10.92 2.30
C PRO A 269 11.14 -11.62 2.63
N PRO A 270 11.16 -12.70 3.44
CA PRO A 270 9.95 -13.42 3.80
C PRO A 270 9.02 -12.51 4.60
N LEU A 271 7.71 -12.71 4.44
CA LEU A 271 6.70 -12.04 5.25
C LEU A 271 6.87 -12.42 6.73
N ALA A 272 6.72 -11.44 7.63
CA ALA A 272 6.76 -11.67 9.07
C ALA A 272 5.67 -12.65 9.54
N THR A 273 4.51 -12.64 8.87
CA THR A 273 3.39 -13.54 9.12
C THR A 273 2.80 -14.01 7.80
N ARG A 274 2.52 -15.31 7.67
CA ARG A 274 1.85 -15.87 6.48
C ARG A 274 0.41 -15.35 6.45
N LYS A 275 0.12 -14.51 5.45
CA LYS A 275 -1.23 -13.98 5.18
C LYS A 275 -1.90 -14.76 4.07
N ARG A 276 -3.21 -14.91 4.14
CA ARG A 276 -4.02 -15.60 3.13
C ARG A 276 -4.65 -14.61 2.15
N VAL A 277 -4.45 -14.90 0.87
CA VAL A 277 -4.98 -14.09 -0.25
C VAL A 277 -5.89 -14.98 -1.08
N ILE A 278 -7.12 -14.53 -1.30
CA ILE A 278 -8.05 -15.18 -2.22
C ILE A 278 -8.14 -14.32 -3.47
N VAL A 279 -7.93 -14.93 -4.63
CA VAL A 279 -8.11 -14.26 -5.93
C VAL A 279 -9.21 -14.99 -6.68
N ASP A 280 -10.28 -14.26 -6.98
CA ASP A 280 -11.41 -14.72 -7.78
C ASP A 280 -11.24 -14.20 -9.21
N PHE A 281 -11.07 -15.12 -10.16
CA PHE A 281 -10.79 -14.79 -11.54
C PHE A 281 -11.23 -15.90 -12.51
N SER A 282 -11.19 -15.59 -13.81
CA SER A 282 -11.72 -16.39 -14.91
C SER A 282 -13.24 -16.48 -14.95
N SER A 283 -13.84 -17.10 -13.94
CA SER A 283 -15.28 -17.18 -13.64
C SER A 283 -16.22 -17.27 -14.86
N PRO A 284 -16.01 -18.23 -15.79
CA PRO A 284 -16.89 -18.41 -16.95
C PRO A 284 -18.25 -18.99 -16.55
N ASN A 285 -19.25 -18.72 -17.38
CA ASN A 285 -20.57 -19.32 -17.25
C ASN A 285 -20.60 -20.71 -17.90
N ILE A 286 -21.05 -21.73 -17.17
CA ILE A 286 -21.22 -23.08 -17.69
C ILE A 286 -22.25 -23.07 -18.84
N ALA A 287 -22.03 -23.92 -19.84
CA ALA A 287 -22.84 -23.99 -21.07
C ALA A 287 -22.83 -22.75 -21.97
N LYS A 288 -22.03 -21.73 -21.66
CA LYS A 288 -21.70 -20.63 -22.56
C LYS A 288 -20.23 -20.70 -22.95
N GLU A 289 -19.91 -20.19 -24.13
CA GLU A 289 -18.52 -20.11 -24.57
C GLU A 289 -17.75 -19.09 -23.72
N MET A 290 -16.54 -19.49 -23.33
CA MET A 290 -15.57 -18.57 -22.79
C MET A 290 -15.16 -17.60 -23.91
N HIS A 291 -15.05 -16.32 -23.56
CA HIS A 291 -14.83 -15.21 -24.51
C HIS A 291 -13.70 -14.32 -24.01
N VAL A 292 -13.25 -13.37 -24.83
CA VAL A 292 -12.09 -12.50 -24.55
C VAL A 292 -12.17 -11.71 -23.23
N GLY A 293 -13.38 -11.34 -22.77
CA GLY A 293 -13.55 -10.75 -21.43
C GLY A 293 -13.15 -11.70 -20.28
N HIS A 294 -13.51 -12.99 -20.37
CA HIS A 294 -13.07 -13.99 -19.41
C HIS A 294 -11.55 -14.20 -19.53
N LEU A 295 -11.00 -14.19 -20.74
CA LEU A 295 -9.55 -14.30 -20.97
C LEU A 295 -8.76 -13.21 -20.24
N ARG A 296 -9.22 -11.94 -20.26
CA ARG A 296 -8.56 -10.86 -19.50
C ARG A 296 -8.51 -11.17 -18.01
N SER A 297 -9.66 -11.52 -17.42
CA SER A 297 -9.75 -11.94 -16.02
C SER A 297 -8.80 -13.11 -15.73
N THR A 298 -8.78 -14.11 -16.60
CA THR A 298 -7.91 -15.29 -16.51
C THR A 298 -6.42 -14.93 -16.46
N ILE A 299 -5.95 -14.07 -17.36
CA ILE A 299 -4.53 -13.68 -17.46
C ILE A 299 -4.12 -12.77 -16.29
N ILE A 300 -4.92 -11.74 -16.02
CA ILE A 300 -4.64 -10.76 -14.96
C ILE A 300 -4.66 -11.45 -13.59
N GLY A 301 -5.68 -12.28 -13.32
CA GLY A 301 -5.82 -12.99 -12.06
C GLY A 301 -4.71 -14.01 -11.83
N ASP A 302 -4.32 -14.78 -12.85
CA ASP A 302 -3.19 -15.72 -12.73
C ASP A 302 -1.88 -14.98 -12.39
N SER A 303 -1.61 -13.86 -13.06
CA SER A 303 -0.40 -13.08 -12.79
C SER A 303 -0.39 -12.45 -11.40
N MET A 304 -1.54 -11.98 -10.90
CA MET A 304 -1.69 -11.54 -9.51
C MET A 304 -1.42 -12.69 -8.54
N CYS A 305 -1.96 -13.89 -8.79
CA CYS A 305 -1.72 -15.06 -7.95
C CYS A 305 -0.22 -15.39 -7.87
N ARG A 306 0.46 -15.44 -9.02
CA ARG A 306 1.90 -15.71 -9.10
C ARG A 306 2.73 -14.65 -8.38
N LEU A 307 2.31 -13.38 -8.42
CA LEU A 307 2.95 -12.30 -7.66
C LEU A 307 2.86 -12.55 -6.15
N PHE A 308 1.65 -12.78 -5.63
CA PHE A 308 1.43 -13.02 -4.20
C PHE A 308 2.14 -14.31 -3.73
N GLU A 309 2.15 -15.37 -4.55
CA GLU A 309 2.90 -16.60 -4.27
C GLU A 309 4.41 -16.35 -4.21
N PHE A 310 4.96 -15.57 -5.14
CA PHE A 310 6.38 -15.21 -5.16
C PHE A 310 6.80 -14.43 -3.90
N LEU A 311 5.87 -13.65 -3.32
CA LEU A 311 6.06 -12.91 -2.07
C LEU A 311 5.84 -13.76 -0.81
N GLY A 312 5.41 -15.01 -0.94
CA GLY A 312 5.21 -15.94 0.18
C GLY A 312 3.82 -15.88 0.84
N TYR A 313 2.82 -15.28 0.21
CA TYR A 313 1.44 -15.35 0.67
C TYR A 313 0.83 -16.74 0.44
N ASP A 314 -0.16 -17.11 1.27
CA ASP A 314 -1.00 -18.29 1.04
C ASP A 314 -2.10 -17.96 0.04
N VAL A 315 -1.90 -18.29 -1.23
CA VAL A 315 -2.84 -17.90 -2.30
C VAL A 315 -3.84 -19.01 -2.61
N LEU A 316 -5.12 -18.70 -2.47
CA LEU A 316 -6.21 -19.54 -2.92
C LEU A 316 -6.81 -18.95 -4.21
N ARG A 317 -6.65 -19.71 -5.30
CA ARG A 317 -7.08 -19.35 -6.65
C ARG A 317 -8.48 -19.89 -6.90
N LEU A 318 -9.50 -19.03 -6.95
CA LEU A 318 -10.90 -19.44 -7.09
C LEU A 318 -11.45 -19.14 -8.49
N ASN A 319 -12.09 -20.15 -9.08
CA ASN A 319 -12.90 -20.02 -10.28
C ASN A 319 -14.37 -19.97 -9.88
N HIS A 320 -14.96 -18.77 -9.84
CA HIS A 320 -16.36 -18.59 -9.45
C HIS A 320 -17.30 -18.82 -10.64
N VAL A 321 -17.35 -20.07 -11.11
CA VAL A 321 -18.12 -20.46 -12.30
C VAL A 321 -19.62 -20.27 -12.11
N GLY A 322 -20.28 -19.80 -13.16
CA GLY A 322 -21.75 -19.66 -13.21
C GLY A 322 -22.42 -21.01 -13.49
N ASP A 323 -22.51 -21.86 -12.47
CA ASP A 323 -22.98 -23.24 -12.54
C ASP A 323 -24.37 -23.47 -11.91
N TRP A 324 -25.06 -22.39 -11.49
CA TRP A 324 -26.34 -22.49 -10.78
C TRP A 324 -27.49 -21.64 -11.36
N GLY A 325 -27.34 -21.12 -12.57
CA GLY A 325 -28.36 -20.26 -13.19
C GLY A 325 -29.59 -20.99 -13.75
N THR A 326 -30.64 -20.23 -14.07
CA THR A 326 -31.90 -20.79 -14.62
C THR A 326 -31.73 -21.46 -15.99
N GLN A 327 -30.63 -21.19 -16.69
CA GLN A 327 -30.31 -21.83 -17.97
C GLN A 327 -30.19 -23.36 -17.87
N PHE A 328 -29.87 -23.91 -16.69
CA PHE A 328 -29.76 -25.36 -16.54
C PHE A 328 -31.10 -26.09 -16.69
N GLY A 329 -32.23 -25.41 -16.40
CA GLY A 329 -33.56 -26.00 -16.59
C GLY A 329 -33.82 -26.41 -18.03
N MET A 330 -33.55 -25.51 -18.99
CA MET A 330 -33.72 -25.81 -20.41
C MET A 330 -32.69 -26.82 -20.92
N LEU A 331 -31.46 -26.79 -20.40
CA LEU A 331 -30.42 -27.74 -20.80
C LEU A 331 -30.76 -29.17 -20.34
N ILE A 332 -31.25 -29.33 -19.10
CA ILE A 332 -31.66 -30.63 -18.56
C ILE A 332 -32.89 -31.15 -19.29
N ALA A 333 -33.91 -30.30 -19.52
CA ALA A 333 -35.10 -30.69 -20.29
C ALA A 333 -34.72 -31.12 -21.72
N HIS A 334 -33.78 -30.42 -22.35
CA HIS A 334 -33.28 -30.80 -23.66
C HIS A 334 -32.46 -32.10 -23.64
N LEU A 335 -31.67 -32.32 -22.59
CA LEU A 335 -30.90 -33.55 -22.40
C LEU A 335 -31.81 -34.77 -22.30
N GLN A 336 -32.89 -34.67 -21.51
CA GLN A 336 -33.87 -35.73 -21.34
C GLN A 336 -34.54 -36.13 -22.66
N ASP A 337 -34.84 -35.14 -23.52
CA ASP A 337 -35.48 -35.39 -24.81
C ASP A 337 -34.51 -35.97 -25.85
N LYS A 338 -33.26 -35.49 -25.86
CA LYS A 338 -32.25 -35.89 -26.86
C LYS A 338 -31.57 -37.21 -26.52
N PHE A 339 -31.39 -37.48 -25.23
CA PHE A 339 -30.72 -38.66 -24.69
C PHE A 339 -31.55 -39.21 -23.51
N PRO A 340 -32.67 -39.91 -23.78
CA PRO A 340 -33.55 -40.42 -22.73
C PRO A 340 -32.87 -41.42 -21.77
N ASP A 341 -31.79 -42.04 -22.24
CA ASP A 341 -30.94 -43.01 -21.57
C ASP A 341 -29.69 -42.40 -20.91
N TYR A 342 -29.64 -41.07 -20.71
CA TYR A 342 -28.51 -40.39 -20.05
C TYR A 342 -28.19 -40.92 -18.64
N LEU A 343 -29.17 -41.53 -17.97
CA LEU A 343 -28.97 -42.12 -16.64
C LEU A 343 -28.10 -43.39 -16.68
N THR A 344 -28.09 -44.13 -17.78
CA THR A 344 -27.36 -45.40 -17.94
C THR A 344 -26.15 -45.25 -18.86
N VAL A 345 -26.26 -44.46 -19.92
CA VAL A 345 -25.20 -44.23 -20.91
C VAL A 345 -24.75 -42.78 -20.86
N SER A 346 -23.43 -42.54 -20.78
CA SER A 346 -22.90 -41.18 -20.85
C SER A 346 -23.23 -40.56 -22.21
N PRO A 347 -23.98 -39.46 -22.28
CA PRO A 347 -24.40 -38.88 -23.55
C PRO A 347 -23.19 -38.29 -24.30
N PRO A 348 -23.08 -38.49 -25.62
CA PRO A 348 -22.05 -37.86 -26.45
C PRO A 348 -22.42 -36.40 -26.73
N ILE A 349 -22.40 -35.57 -25.69
CA ILE A 349 -22.58 -34.13 -25.83
C ILE A 349 -21.32 -33.59 -26.50
N GLY A 350 -21.42 -33.26 -27.79
CA GLY A 350 -20.34 -32.66 -28.57
C GLY A 350 -20.17 -31.18 -28.21
N ASP A 351 -20.53 -30.29 -29.12
CA ASP A 351 -20.44 -28.85 -28.90
C ASP A 351 -21.59 -28.36 -28.00
N LEU A 352 -21.23 -27.94 -26.79
CA LEU A 352 -22.18 -27.46 -25.78
C LEU A 352 -22.87 -26.16 -26.19
N GLN A 353 -22.28 -25.36 -27.09
CA GLN A 353 -22.91 -24.15 -27.61
C GLN A 353 -24.06 -24.51 -28.57
N ILE A 354 -23.88 -25.52 -29.42
CA ILE A 354 -24.93 -26.02 -30.31
C ILE A 354 -26.07 -26.56 -29.45
N PHE A 355 -25.75 -27.35 -28.43
CA PHE A 355 -26.71 -27.87 -27.47
C PHE A 355 -27.48 -26.75 -26.73
N TYR A 356 -26.78 -25.68 -26.32
CA TYR A 356 -27.41 -24.50 -25.72
C TYR A 356 -28.34 -23.79 -26.71
N LYS A 357 -27.90 -23.52 -27.95
CA LYS A 357 -28.71 -22.86 -28.98
C LYS A 357 -29.96 -23.66 -29.34
N GLU A 358 -29.84 -24.99 -29.45
CA GLU A 358 -30.97 -25.90 -29.65
C GLU A 358 -31.96 -25.82 -28.48
N SER A 359 -31.47 -25.90 -27.24
CA SER A 359 -32.33 -25.80 -26.05
C SER A 359 -33.01 -24.43 -25.94
N LYS A 360 -32.32 -23.35 -26.31
CA LYS A 360 -32.83 -21.98 -26.26
C LYS A 360 -33.91 -21.75 -27.32
N LYS A 361 -33.71 -22.26 -28.53
CA LYS A 361 -34.73 -22.23 -29.60
C LYS A 361 -36.01 -22.91 -29.15
N ARG A 362 -35.90 -24.11 -28.56
CA ARG A 362 -37.06 -24.83 -28.01
C ARG A 362 -37.70 -24.08 -26.84
N PHE A 363 -36.91 -23.44 -25.99
CA PHE A 363 -37.43 -22.62 -24.89
C PHE A 363 -38.28 -21.44 -25.37
N ASP A 364 -37.93 -20.84 -26.51
CA ASP A 364 -38.63 -19.68 -27.05
C ASP A 364 -39.83 -20.07 -27.93
N GLU A 365 -39.80 -21.24 -28.59
CA GLU A 365 -40.85 -21.70 -29.52
C GLU A 365 -41.89 -22.66 -28.90
N ASP A 366 -41.54 -23.42 -27.85
CA ASP A 366 -42.37 -24.48 -27.27
C ASP A 366 -42.75 -24.16 -25.80
N GLU A 367 -44.02 -23.80 -25.59
CA GLU A 367 -44.57 -23.46 -24.27
C GLU A 367 -44.64 -24.66 -23.31
N GLU A 368 -44.77 -25.90 -23.80
CA GLU A 368 -44.71 -27.09 -22.94
C GLU A 368 -43.27 -27.34 -22.48
N PHE A 369 -42.30 -27.21 -23.39
CA PHE A 369 -40.89 -27.30 -23.05
C PHE A 369 -40.47 -26.23 -22.05
N LYS A 370 -40.95 -25.00 -22.21
CA LYS A 370 -40.70 -23.89 -21.27
C LYS A 370 -41.21 -24.19 -19.86
N LYS A 371 -42.42 -24.73 -19.72
CA LYS A 371 -42.96 -25.18 -18.42
C LYS A 371 -42.10 -26.30 -17.81
N ARG A 372 -41.70 -27.29 -18.61
CA ARG A 372 -40.80 -28.36 -18.15
C ARG A 372 -39.43 -27.82 -17.73
N ALA A 373 -38.87 -26.86 -18.46
CA ALA A 373 -37.59 -26.24 -18.12
C ALA A 373 -37.64 -25.57 -16.74
N TYR A 374 -38.69 -24.81 -16.43
CA TYR A 374 -38.88 -24.23 -15.09
C TYR A 374 -39.03 -25.31 -14.01
N GLN A 375 -39.78 -26.37 -14.27
CA GLN A 375 -39.90 -27.51 -13.35
C GLN A 375 -38.54 -28.17 -13.11
N CYS A 376 -37.72 -28.35 -14.14
CA CYS A 376 -36.37 -28.91 -14.01
C CYS A 376 -35.47 -28.07 -13.09
N VAL A 377 -35.57 -26.73 -13.12
CA VAL A 377 -34.83 -25.85 -12.19
C VAL A 377 -35.24 -26.13 -10.75
N VAL A 378 -36.54 -26.22 -10.46
CA VAL A 378 -37.04 -26.48 -9.10
C VAL A 378 -36.61 -27.85 -8.60
N ARG A 379 -36.64 -28.87 -9.46
CA ARG A 379 -36.18 -30.23 -9.13
C ARG A 379 -34.67 -30.31 -8.90
N LEU A 380 -33.90 -29.57 -9.69
CA LEU A 380 -32.45 -29.41 -9.49
C LEU A 380 -32.15 -28.75 -8.13
N GLN A 381 -32.86 -27.67 -7.79
CA GLN A 381 -32.71 -26.96 -6.52
C GLN A 381 -33.11 -27.82 -5.31
N SER A 382 -34.11 -28.70 -5.50
CA SER A 382 -34.54 -29.71 -4.54
C SER A 382 -33.55 -30.88 -4.39
N LYS A 383 -32.46 -30.89 -5.17
CA LYS A 383 -31.39 -31.91 -5.16
C LYS A 383 -31.88 -33.32 -5.50
N GLU A 384 -32.82 -33.43 -6.42
CA GLU A 384 -33.24 -34.73 -6.94
C GLU A 384 -32.07 -35.45 -7.65
N PRO A 385 -31.77 -36.72 -7.33
CA PRO A 385 -30.57 -37.42 -7.81
C PRO A 385 -30.42 -37.43 -9.34
N ASP A 386 -31.50 -37.67 -10.07
CA ASP A 386 -31.47 -37.77 -11.54
C ASP A 386 -31.13 -36.41 -12.20
N PHE A 387 -31.69 -35.33 -11.65
CA PHE A 387 -31.45 -33.97 -12.13
C PHE A 387 -30.03 -33.49 -11.78
N ILE A 388 -29.53 -33.84 -10.59
CA ILE A 388 -28.14 -33.57 -10.21
C ILE A 388 -27.17 -34.35 -11.11
N LYS A 389 -27.51 -35.59 -11.48
CA LYS A 389 -26.70 -36.38 -12.42
C LYS A 389 -26.67 -35.75 -13.80
N ALA A 390 -27.81 -35.30 -14.32
CA ALA A 390 -27.90 -34.55 -15.59
C ALA A 390 -27.05 -33.26 -15.54
N TRP A 391 -27.17 -32.49 -14.46
CA TRP A 391 -26.40 -31.27 -14.24
C TRP A 391 -24.89 -31.53 -14.22
N ASN A 392 -24.44 -32.53 -13.47
CA ASN A 392 -23.02 -32.90 -13.42
C ASN A 392 -22.46 -33.24 -14.81
N MET A 393 -23.20 -34.01 -15.62
CA MET A 393 -22.76 -34.34 -16.99
C MET A 393 -22.60 -33.10 -17.87
N ILE A 394 -23.51 -32.13 -17.77
CA ILE A 394 -23.44 -30.87 -18.51
C ILE A 394 -22.23 -30.05 -18.04
N CYS A 395 -22.03 -29.95 -16.73
CA CYS A 395 -20.87 -29.27 -16.14
C CYS A 395 -19.55 -29.94 -16.56
N ASP A 396 -19.46 -31.27 -16.56
CA ASP A 396 -18.26 -32.03 -16.93
C ASP A 396 -17.82 -31.81 -18.38
N VAL A 397 -18.77 -31.60 -19.30
CA VAL A 397 -18.46 -31.22 -20.69
C VAL A 397 -17.83 -29.82 -20.71
N SER A 398 -18.41 -28.84 -20.01
CA SER A 398 -17.84 -27.48 -19.91
C SER A 398 -16.46 -27.49 -19.26
N ARG A 399 -16.29 -28.23 -18.16
CA ARG A 399 -15.02 -28.36 -17.44
C ARG A 399 -13.91 -28.86 -18.34
N ARG A 400 -14.17 -29.87 -19.17
CA ARG A 400 -13.19 -30.40 -20.13
C ARG A 400 -12.77 -29.35 -21.16
N GLU A 401 -13.69 -28.54 -21.67
CA GLU A 401 -13.35 -27.47 -22.61
C GLU A 401 -12.58 -26.32 -21.93
N PHE A 402 -12.97 -25.92 -20.72
CA PHE A 402 -12.24 -24.91 -19.95
C PHE A 402 -10.84 -25.38 -19.58
N GLN A 403 -10.68 -26.64 -19.21
CA GLN A 403 -9.37 -27.21 -18.86
C GLN A 403 -8.38 -27.15 -20.03
N LYS A 404 -8.82 -27.37 -21.28
CA LYS A 404 -7.95 -27.20 -22.46
C LYS A 404 -7.39 -25.77 -22.55
N VAL A 405 -8.22 -24.77 -22.27
CA VAL A 405 -7.79 -23.36 -22.27
C VAL A 405 -6.80 -23.11 -21.13
N TYR A 406 -7.09 -23.60 -19.92
CA TYR A 406 -6.20 -23.45 -18.77
C TYR A 406 -4.86 -24.17 -18.95
N ASP A 407 -4.84 -25.37 -19.55
CA ASP A 407 -3.62 -26.11 -19.86
C ASP A 407 -2.78 -25.39 -20.93
N CYS A 408 -3.41 -24.81 -21.95
CA CYS A 408 -2.70 -23.99 -22.93
C CYS A 408 -2.05 -22.76 -22.30
N LEU A 409 -2.73 -22.13 -21.34
CA LEU A 409 -2.26 -20.94 -20.65
C LEU A 409 -1.40 -21.23 -19.42
N ASP A 410 -1.16 -22.50 -19.05
CA ASP A 410 -0.46 -22.89 -17.81
C ASP A 410 -1.11 -22.27 -16.55
N ILE A 411 -2.43 -22.45 -16.39
CA ILE A 411 -3.19 -21.87 -15.29
C ILE A 411 -3.73 -22.97 -14.40
N LYS A 412 -3.49 -22.84 -13.09
CA LYS A 412 -4.04 -23.71 -12.06
C LYS A 412 -5.06 -22.93 -11.27
N ILE A 413 -6.28 -23.45 -11.17
CA ILE A 413 -7.39 -22.77 -10.51
C ILE A 413 -8.32 -23.80 -9.86
N VAL A 414 -8.89 -23.47 -8.70
CA VAL A 414 -9.83 -24.32 -7.97
C VAL A 414 -11.26 -23.91 -8.32
N GLU A 415 -12.04 -24.82 -8.87
CA GLU A 415 -13.46 -24.58 -9.18
C GLU A 415 -14.27 -24.43 -7.89
N ARG A 416 -14.97 -23.30 -7.75
CA ARG A 416 -15.94 -23.04 -6.68
C ARG A 416 -17.04 -22.11 -7.16
N GLY A 417 -17.95 -22.69 -7.94
CA GLY A 417 -19.09 -22.00 -8.53
C GLY A 417 -20.16 -21.57 -7.54
N GLU A 418 -21.18 -20.91 -8.06
CA GLU A 418 -22.38 -20.46 -7.34
C GLU A 418 -23.07 -21.62 -6.59
N SER A 419 -23.07 -22.83 -7.17
CA SER A 419 -23.68 -24.03 -6.59
C SER A 419 -23.15 -24.37 -5.20
N PHE A 420 -21.87 -24.10 -4.93
CA PHE A 420 -21.23 -24.35 -3.64
C PHE A 420 -21.88 -23.54 -2.49
N TYR A 421 -22.41 -22.36 -2.81
CA TYR A 421 -22.95 -21.42 -1.83
C TYR A 421 -24.46 -21.59 -1.60
N GLN A 422 -25.15 -22.51 -2.27
CA GLN A 422 -26.60 -22.68 -2.19
C GLN A 422 -27.14 -22.77 -0.75
N ASN A 423 -26.52 -23.63 0.07
CA ASN A 423 -26.94 -23.81 1.46
C ASN A 423 -26.66 -22.54 2.31
N ARG A 424 -25.61 -21.80 1.96
CA ARG A 424 -25.15 -20.59 2.66
C ARG A 424 -25.97 -19.35 2.30
N MET A 425 -26.50 -19.28 1.08
CA MET A 425 -27.39 -18.19 0.65
C MET A 425 -28.60 -18.05 1.58
N THR A 426 -29.22 -19.17 1.96
CA THR A 426 -30.35 -19.18 2.91
C THR A 426 -29.96 -18.61 4.28
N GLN A 427 -28.73 -18.92 4.74
CA GLN A 427 -28.21 -18.41 6.02
C GLN A 427 -27.94 -16.90 5.94
N VAL A 428 -27.38 -16.43 4.83
CA VAL A 428 -27.11 -15.00 4.61
C VAL A 428 -28.41 -14.20 4.59
N VAL A 429 -29.40 -14.63 3.81
CA VAL A 429 -30.70 -13.93 3.77
C VAL A 429 -31.30 -13.82 5.16
N LYS A 430 -31.29 -14.92 5.92
CA LYS A 430 -31.77 -14.92 7.31
C LYS A 430 -30.96 -13.98 8.20
N GLU A 431 -29.64 -13.93 8.05
CA GLU A 431 -28.78 -13.03 8.83
C GLU A 431 -29.09 -11.55 8.59
N PHE A 432 -29.38 -11.17 7.34
CA PHE A 432 -29.82 -9.82 7.01
C PHE A 432 -31.22 -9.51 7.57
N GLU A 433 -32.14 -10.49 7.57
CA GLU A 433 -33.47 -10.35 8.17
C GLU A 433 -33.41 -10.20 9.70
N ASP A 434 -32.64 -11.06 10.37
CA ASP A 434 -32.49 -11.06 11.82
C ASP A 434 -31.88 -9.74 12.34
N LYS A 435 -31.06 -9.07 11.50
CA LYS A 435 -30.49 -7.74 11.78
C LYS A 435 -31.41 -6.57 11.39
N GLY A 436 -32.57 -6.83 10.81
CA GLY A 436 -33.53 -5.81 10.39
C GLY A 436 -33.04 -4.94 9.23
N LEU A 437 -32.16 -5.47 8.38
CA LEU A 437 -31.56 -4.75 7.24
C LEU A 437 -32.31 -4.98 5.92
N VAL A 438 -33.35 -5.82 5.94
CA VAL A 438 -34.13 -6.21 4.75
C VAL A 438 -35.42 -5.42 4.68
N GLU A 439 -35.67 -4.85 3.51
CA GLU A 439 -36.95 -4.22 3.16
C GLU A 439 -37.71 -5.08 2.14
N LEU A 440 -39.03 -5.08 2.25
CA LEU A 440 -39.94 -5.74 1.30
C LEU A 440 -40.40 -4.72 0.27
N ASP A 441 -40.08 -4.98 -1.00
CA ASP A 441 -40.44 -4.13 -2.14
C ASP A 441 -41.03 -4.98 -3.27
N GLU A 442 -42.32 -4.80 -3.57
CA GLU A 442 -43.04 -5.56 -4.61
C GLU A 442 -42.88 -7.09 -4.50
N GLY A 443 -42.86 -7.60 -3.27
CA GLY A 443 -42.67 -9.02 -2.96
C GLY A 443 -41.21 -9.50 -3.05
N ARG A 444 -40.27 -8.63 -3.40
CA ARG A 444 -38.83 -8.88 -3.35
C ARG A 444 -38.28 -8.51 -1.99
N LYS A 445 -37.20 -9.18 -1.57
CA LYS A 445 -36.41 -8.78 -0.40
C LYS A 445 -35.20 -8.02 -0.89
N ILE A 446 -35.10 -6.76 -0.48
CA ILE A 446 -34.03 -5.85 -0.90
C ILE A 446 -33.26 -5.32 0.32
N VAL A 447 -32.00 -4.94 0.10
CA VAL A 447 -31.12 -4.34 1.12
C VAL A 447 -30.59 -3.01 0.61
N PHE A 448 -30.92 -1.94 1.31
CA PHE A 448 -30.34 -0.61 1.05
C PHE A 448 -29.03 -0.45 1.81
N VAL A 449 -27.97 -0.11 1.09
CA VAL A 449 -26.65 0.12 1.67
C VAL A 449 -26.40 1.64 1.76
N PRO A 450 -26.05 2.17 2.94
CA PRO A 450 -25.77 3.59 3.10
C PRO A 450 -24.71 4.09 2.11
N GLY A 451 -24.99 5.20 1.44
CA GLY A 451 -24.10 5.81 0.45
C GLY A 451 -24.18 5.20 -0.96
N GLN A 452 -25.04 4.19 -1.17
CA GLN A 452 -25.29 3.59 -2.48
C GLN A 452 -26.71 3.92 -2.95
N SER A 453 -26.87 4.16 -4.26
CA SER A 453 -28.18 4.48 -4.86
C SER A 453 -29.00 3.26 -5.27
N ILE A 454 -28.33 2.10 -5.43
CA ILE A 454 -28.94 0.87 -5.94
C ILE A 454 -29.02 -0.14 -4.79
N PRO A 455 -30.20 -0.68 -4.47
CA PRO A 455 -30.33 -1.73 -3.47
C PRO A 455 -29.91 -3.10 -4.02
N LEU A 456 -29.44 -3.98 -3.13
CA LEU A 456 -29.23 -5.39 -3.46
C LEU A 456 -30.56 -6.12 -3.42
N THR A 457 -30.87 -6.93 -4.43
CA THR A 457 -32.05 -7.81 -4.45
C THR A 457 -31.63 -9.20 -4.01
N ILE A 458 -31.79 -9.54 -2.73
CA ILE A 458 -31.36 -10.83 -2.16
C ILE A 458 -32.38 -11.96 -2.35
N VAL A 459 -33.66 -11.64 -2.56
CA VAL A 459 -34.69 -12.64 -2.94
C VAL A 459 -35.67 -12.01 -3.91
N LYS A 460 -35.95 -12.69 -5.01
CA LYS A 460 -36.98 -12.28 -6.00
C LYS A 460 -38.39 -12.56 -5.49
N SER A 461 -39.42 -12.03 -6.17
CA SER A 461 -40.83 -12.26 -5.83
C SER A 461 -41.26 -13.73 -5.91
N ASP A 462 -40.53 -14.56 -6.68
CA ASP A 462 -40.75 -16.01 -6.80
C ASP A 462 -40.02 -16.82 -5.71
N GLY A 463 -39.34 -16.17 -4.77
CA GLY A 463 -38.54 -16.81 -3.72
C GLY A 463 -37.15 -17.26 -4.18
N GLY A 464 -36.79 -17.06 -5.45
CA GLY A 464 -35.48 -17.42 -5.99
C GLY A 464 -34.37 -16.45 -5.59
N TYR A 465 -33.18 -17.00 -5.35
CA TYR A 465 -31.96 -16.23 -5.11
C TYR A 465 -31.38 -15.62 -6.40
N THR A 466 -30.52 -14.62 -6.22
CA THR A 466 -29.90 -13.81 -7.29
C THR A 466 -28.37 -13.85 -7.19
N TYR A 467 -27.69 -13.20 -8.15
CA TYR A 467 -26.24 -12.97 -8.10
C TYR A 467 -25.80 -12.21 -6.84
N ASP A 468 -26.58 -11.23 -6.39
CA ASP A 468 -26.33 -10.49 -5.14
C ASP A 468 -26.27 -11.44 -3.94
N THR A 469 -27.12 -12.47 -3.97
CA THR A 469 -27.19 -13.45 -2.88
C THR A 469 -25.99 -14.39 -2.88
N SER A 470 -25.59 -14.88 -4.06
CA SER A 470 -24.43 -15.75 -4.21
C SER A 470 -23.13 -15.01 -3.86
N ASP A 471 -22.98 -13.77 -4.28
CA ASP A 471 -21.77 -12.97 -4.01
C ASP A 471 -21.65 -12.58 -2.53
N LEU A 472 -22.77 -12.23 -1.86
CA LEU A 472 -22.77 -12.03 -0.41
C LEU A 472 -22.40 -13.31 0.34
N ALA A 473 -22.95 -14.46 -0.07
CA ALA A 473 -22.61 -15.75 0.51
C ALA A 473 -21.14 -16.14 0.27
N ALA A 474 -20.61 -15.84 -0.92
CA ALA A 474 -19.21 -16.07 -1.25
C ALA A 474 -18.28 -15.18 -0.45
N LEU A 475 -18.57 -13.87 -0.34
CA LEU A 475 -17.80 -12.93 0.48
C LEU A 475 -17.77 -13.40 1.94
N ARG A 476 -18.93 -13.73 2.51
CA ARG A 476 -19.02 -14.22 3.89
C ARG A 476 -18.20 -15.50 4.09
N GLN A 477 -18.29 -16.46 3.16
CA GLN A 477 -17.53 -17.71 3.24
C GLN A 477 -16.01 -17.46 3.22
N ARG A 478 -15.55 -16.58 2.32
CA ARG A 478 -14.14 -16.19 2.17
C ARG A 478 -13.59 -15.49 3.41
N LEU A 479 -14.42 -14.70 4.09
CA LEU A 479 -14.03 -13.99 5.33
C LEU A 479 -14.03 -14.91 6.55
N PHE A 480 -15.08 -15.71 6.76
CA PHE A 480 -15.25 -16.46 8.02
C PHE A 480 -14.69 -17.89 7.99
N GLU A 481 -14.84 -18.60 6.87
CA GLU A 481 -14.36 -19.98 6.75
C GLU A 481 -12.92 -20.01 6.26
N GLU A 482 -12.60 -19.29 5.18
CA GLU A 482 -11.24 -19.26 4.65
C GLU A 482 -10.32 -18.33 5.44
N LYS A 483 -10.87 -17.37 6.19
CA LYS A 483 -10.12 -16.37 6.99
C LYS A 483 -9.10 -15.61 6.16
N ALA A 484 -9.54 -15.10 5.02
CA ALA A 484 -8.69 -14.33 4.13
C ALA A 484 -8.31 -12.97 4.75
N ASP A 485 -7.03 -12.60 4.64
CA ASP A 485 -6.54 -11.25 4.95
C ASP A 485 -6.76 -10.30 3.76
N ILE A 486 -6.73 -10.86 2.54
CA ILE A 486 -6.93 -10.13 1.29
C ILE A 486 -7.86 -10.94 0.37
N VAL A 487 -8.89 -10.29 -0.17
CA VAL A 487 -9.78 -10.87 -1.19
C VAL A 487 -9.82 -9.96 -2.40
N ILE A 488 -9.41 -10.49 -3.56
CA ILE A 488 -9.30 -9.75 -4.82
C ILE A 488 -10.30 -10.33 -5.82
N TYR A 489 -11.19 -9.47 -6.33
CA TYR A 489 -12.19 -9.82 -7.35
C TYR A 489 -11.75 -9.28 -8.70
N VAL A 490 -11.31 -10.15 -9.62
CA VAL A 490 -10.81 -9.77 -10.95
C VAL A 490 -11.95 -9.87 -11.96
N VAL A 491 -12.75 -8.81 -12.05
CA VAL A 491 -13.97 -8.78 -12.88
C VAL A 491 -14.03 -7.50 -13.70
N ASP A 492 -14.72 -7.52 -14.84
CA ASP A 492 -14.93 -6.36 -15.72
C ASP A 492 -15.41 -5.12 -14.96
N SER A 493 -14.92 -3.94 -15.36
CA SER A 493 -15.25 -2.65 -14.72
C SER A 493 -16.74 -2.33 -14.76
N GLY A 494 -17.52 -2.89 -15.69
CA GLY A 494 -18.97 -2.75 -15.74
C GLY A 494 -19.70 -3.35 -14.54
N GLN A 495 -19.07 -4.26 -13.79
CA GLN A 495 -19.60 -4.79 -12.53
C GLN A 495 -19.07 -4.05 -11.29
N GLY A 496 -18.30 -2.98 -11.46
CA GLY A 496 -17.69 -2.24 -10.34
C GLY A 496 -18.71 -1.73 -9.32
N THR A 497 -19.84 -1.17 -9.80
CA THR A 497 -20.92 -0.70 -8.92
C THR A 497 -21.48 -1.85 -8.08
N HIS A 498 -21.75 -3.01 -8.68
CA HIS A 498 -22.24 -4.19 -7.97
C HIS A 498 -21.32 -4.60 -6.82
N PHE A 499 -20.02 -4.78 -7.09
CA PHE A 499 -19.06 -5.14 -6.06
C PHE A 499 -18.90 -4.09 -4.97
N GLN A 500 -18.95 -2.80 -5.31
CA GLN A 500 -18.94 -1.73 -4.32
C GLN A 500 -20.13 -1.82 -3.35
N VAL A 501 -21.34 -2.12 -3.86
CA VAL A 501 -22.52 -2.33 -3.02
C VAL A 501 -22.37 -3.58 -2.16
N ILE A 502 -21.88 -4.70 -2.72
CA ILE A 502 -21.63 -5.95 -1.97
C ILE A 502 -20.63 -5.75 -0.83
N PHE A 503 -19.52 -5.05 -1.09
CA PHE A 503 -18.49 -4.77 -0.09
C PHE A 503 -19.03 -3.86 1.02
N ALA A 504 -19.77 -2.82 0.65
CA ALA A 504 -20.38 -1.92 1.61
C ALA A 504 -21.48 -2.63 2.44
N ALA A 505 -22.24 -3.56 1.85
CA ALA A 505 -23.18 -4.40 2.59
C ALA A 505 -22.45 -5.29 3.62
N GLY A 506 -21.32 -5.90 3.23
CA GLY A 506 -20.47 -6.69 4.12
C GLY A 506 -19.90 -5.88 5.30
N GLN A 507 -19.56 -4.60 5.08
CA GLN A 507 -19.13 -3.69 6.15
C GLN A 507 -20.29 -3.29 7.05
N MET A 508 -21.45 -2.95 6.46
CA MET A 508 -22.65 -2.56 7.19
C MET A 508 -23.13 -3.65 8.17
N ILE A 509 -23.09 -4.92 7.72
CA ILE A 509 -23.48 -6.05 8.56
C ILE A 509 -22.38 -6.46 9.57
N GLY A 510 -21.18 -5.88 9.46
CA GLY A 510 -20.05 -6.11 10.37
C GLY A 510 -19.24 -7.37 10.08
N TRP A 511 -19.17 -7.82 8.82
CA TRP A 511 -18.39 -9.01 8.44
C TRP A 511 -16.88 -8.76 8.41
N TYR A 512 -16.45 -7.55 8.08
CA TYR A 512 -15.03 -7.18 8.08
C TYR A 512 -14.83 -5.68 8.27
N ASP A 513 -13.62 -5.32 8.72
CA ASP A 513 -13.14 -3.94 8.78
C ASP A 513 -12.15 -3.70 7.62
N PRO A 514 -12.38 -2.71 6.75
CA PRO A 514 -11.46 -2.36 5.65
C PRO A 514 -10.03 -2.02 6.09
N GLN A 515 -9.81 -1.63 7.35
CA GLN A 515 -8.47 -1.39 7.89
C GLN A 515 -7.73 -2.67 8.27
N VAL A 516 -8.47 -3.77 8.50
CA VAL A 516 -7.90 -5.07 8.92
C VAL A 516 -7.82 -6.02 7.73
N THR A 517 -8.88 -6.13 6.94
CA THR A 517 -8.99 -7.05 5.81
C THR A 517 -9.18 -6.26 4.53
N ARG A 518 -8.30 -6.48 3.55
CA ARG A 518 -8.36 -5.81 2.25
C ARG A 518 -9.29 -6.57 1.31
N VAL A 519 -10.44 -6.00 0.99
CA VAL A 519 -11.35 -6.53 -0.02
C VAL A 519 -11.40 -5.55 -1.19
N GLU A 520 -11.01 -5.99 -2.39
CA GLU A 520 -10.81 -5.09 -3.52
C GLU A 520 -11.33 -5.65 -4.85
N HIS A 521 -11.91 -4.77 -5.65
CA HIS A 521 -12.29 -5.05 -7.03
C HIS A 521 -11.18 -4.63 -7.99
N ALA A 522 -10.53 -5.62 -8.59
CA ALA A 522 -9.54 -5.44 -9.64
C ALA A 522 -10.24 -5.34 -11.01
N GLY A 523 -10.91 -4.21 -11.24
CA GLY A 523 -11.59 -3.87 -12.49
C GLY A 523 -10.69 -3.88 -13.73
N PHE A 524 -11.23 -4.31 -14.88
CA PHE A 524 -10.59 -4.16 -16.18
C PHE A 524 -11.54 -3.69 -17.28
N GLY A 525 -11.02 -2.97 -18.28
CA GLY A 525 -11.80 -2.44 -19.40
C GLY A 525 -12.19 -3.49 -20.45
N VAL A 526 -12.98 -3.09 -21.44
CA VAL A 526 -13.49 -4.03 -22.45
C VAL A 526 -12.45 -4.35 -23.53
N VAL A 527 -12.63 -5.48 -24.21
CA VAL A 527 -11.79 -5.85 -25.36
C VAL A 527 -12.39 -5.29 -26.66
N LEU A 528 -11.58 -4.51 -27.37
CA LEU A 528 -11.91 -3.87 -28.62
C LEU A 528 -11.12 -4.51 -29.78
N GLY A 529 -11.71 -4.49 -30.98
CA GLY A 529 -10.97 -4.73 -32.22
C GLY A 529 -10.16 -3.52 -32.67
N GLU A 530 -9.41 -3.69 -33.76
CA GLU A 530 -8.65 -2.59 -34.37
C GLU A 530 -9.53 -1.43 -34.85
N ASP A 531 -10.82 -1.71 -35.08
CA ASP A 531 -11.87 -0.73 -35.40
C ASP A 531 -12.38 0.06 -34.18
N LYS A 532 -11.81 -0.19 -32.99
CA LYS A 532 -12.20 0.38 -31.69
C LYS A 532 -13.64 0.05 -31.28
N LYS A 533 -14.24 -0.99 -31.84
CA LYS A 533 -15.55 -1.50 -31.42
C LYS A 533 -15.37 -2.79 -30.65
N LYS A 534 -16.43 -3.23 -29.96
CA LYS A 534 -16.43 -4.49 -29.19
C LYS A 534 -15.93 -5.64 -30.06
N PHE A 535 -14.92 -6.36 -29.57
CA PHE A 535 -14.28 -7.44 -30.32
C PHE A 535 -15.29 -8.56 -30.63
N LYS A 536 -15.54 -8.77 -31.92
CA LYS A 536 -16.51 -9.73 -32.47
C LYS A 536 -15.96 -10.35 -33.76
N THR A 537 -16.50 -11.51 -34.13
CA THR A 537 -16.21 -12.12 -35.43
C THR A 537 -16.78 -11.27 -36.58
N ARG A 538 -16.37 -11.56 -37.82
CA ARG A 538 -16.93 -10.92 -39.03
C ARG A 538 -18.45 -11.12 -39.18
N SER A 539 -19.01 -12.18 -38.59
CA SER A 539 -20.45 -12.45 -38.53
C SER A 539 -21.18 -11.69 -37.40
N GLY A 540 -20.45 -11.06 -36.47
CA GLY A 540 -21.00 -10.36 -35.30
C GLY A 540 -21.15 -11.24 -34.04
N ASP A 541 -20.74 -12.51 -34.12
CA ASP A 541 -20.73 -13.47 -33.01
C ASP A 541 -19.54 -13.26 -32.07
N THR A 542 -19.62 -13.88 -30.88
CA THR A 542 -18.50 -13.95 -29.94
C THR A 542 -17.39 -14.83 -30.47
N VAL A 543 -16.14 -14.37 -30.39
CA VAL A 543 -14.96 -15.15 -30.80
C VAL A 543 -14.67 -16.23 -29.76
N ARG A 544 -14.55 -17.49 -30.21
CA ARG A 544 -14.13 -18.62 -29.39
C ARG A 544 -12.66 -18.44 -28.97
N LEU A 545 -12.37 -18.68 -27.70
CA LEU A 545 -10.99 -18.55 -27.21
C LEU A 545 -10.02 -19.55 -27.81
N MET A 546 -10.45 -20.80 -28.04
CA MET A 546 -9.60 -21.81 -28.66
C MET A 546 -9.16 -21.39 -30.07
N ASP A 547 -10.08 -20.89 -30.90
CA ASP A 547 -9.77 -20.38 -32.25
C ASP A 547 -8.74 -19.23 -32.19
N LEU A 548 -8.86 -18.35 -31.19
CA LEU A 548 -7.92 -17.24 -30.99
C LEU A 548 -6.52 -17.74 -30.60
N LEU A 549 -6.44 -18.76 -29.73
CA LEU A 549 -5.19 -19.39 -29.33
C LEU A 549 -4.53 -20.14 -30.49
N GLU A 550 -5.31 -20.87 -31.29
CA GLU A 550 -4.84 -21.60 -32.47
C GLU A 550 -4.32 -20.64 -33.56
N GLU A 551 -5.03 -19.54 -33.82
CA GLU A 551 -4.56 -18.50 -34.74
C GLU A 551 -3.27 -17.85 -34.24
N GLY A 552 -3.16 -17.60 -32.92
CA GLY A 552 -1.93 -17.12 -32.31
C GLY A 552 -0.74 -18.07 -32.51
N LEU A 553 -0.97 -19.38 -32.34
CA LEU A 553 0.05 -20.41 -32.60
C LEU A 553 0.46 -20.44 -34.07
N LYS A 554 -0.50 -20.34 -35.01
CA LYS A 554 -0.24 -20.32 -36.44
C LYS A 554 0.64 -19.12 -36.83
N ARG A 555 0.23 -17.90 -36.46
CA ARG A 555 1.00 -16.68 -36.75
C ARG A 555 2.39 -16.69 -36.11
N SER A 556 2.51 -17.23 -34.91
CA SER A 556 3.80 -17.40 -34.25
C SER A 556 4.72 -18.35 -35.03
N MET A 557 4.19 -19.46 -35.57
CA MET A 557 4.97 -20.38 -36.39
C MET A 557 5.42 -19.73 -37.70
N ASP A 558 4.53 -18.97 -38.35
CA ASP A 558 4.84 -18.28 -39.59
C ASP A 558 6.01 -17.28 -39.39
N LYS A 559 6.01 -16.52 -38.29
CA LYS A 559 7.12 -15.63 -37.92
C LYS A 559 8.44 -16.35 -37.62
N LEU A 560 8.37 -17.52 -36.95
CA LEU A 560 9.57 -18.31 -36.68
C LEU A 560 10.18 -18.87 -37.96
N LYS A 561 9.35 -19.29 -38.93
CA LYS A 561 9.78 -19.75 -40.26
C LYS A 561 10.33 -18.62 -41.13
N GLU A 562 9.71 -17.44 -41.09
CA GLU A 562 10.20 -16.24 -41.80
C GLU A 562 11.64 -15.89 -41.38
N LYS A 563 11.98 -16.11 -40.11
CA LYS A 563 13.33 -15.93 -39.55
C LYS A 563 14.23 -17.16 -39.66
N GLU A 564 13.82 -18.15 -40.43
CA GLU A 564 14.55 -19.41 -40.68
C GLU A 564 14.94 -20.17 -39.39
N ARG A 565 14.15 -20.02 -38.32
CA ARG A 565 14.42 -20.69 -37.04
C ARG A 565 14.13 -22.17 -37.08
N ASP A 566 13.25 -22.60 -37.97
CA ASP A 566 12.98 -24.00 -38.30
C ASP A 566 14.22 -24.74 -38.83
N LYS A 567 15.19 -24.02 -39.41
CA LYS A 567 16.46 -24.60 -39.88
C LYS A 567 17.51 -24.79 -38.78
N VAL A 568 17.36 -24.08 -37.66
CA VAL A 568 18.37 -24.03 -36.58
C VAL A 568 17.92 -24.80 -35.34
N LEU A 569 16.62 -24.79 -35.05
CA LEU A 569 16.04 -25.41 -33.87
C LEU A 569 15.61 -26.86 -34.16
N THR A 570 15.64 -27.71 -33.13
CA THR A 570 15.02 -29.03 -33.23
C THR A 570 13.49 -28.91 -33.30
N PRO A 571 12.76 -29.94 -33.78
CA PRO A 571 11.30 -29.91 -33.80
C PRO A 571 10.66 -29.62 -32.43
N GLU A 572 11.26 -30.15 -31.35
CA GLU A 572 10.79 -29.89 -29.99
C GLU A 572 11.05 -28.46 -29.51
N GLU A 573 12.22 -27.91 -29.84
CA GLU A 573 12.57 -26.52 -29.52
C GLU A 573 11.68 -25.54 -30.31
N LEU A 574 11.36 -25.87 -31.56
CA LEU A 574 10.48 -25.07 -32.41
C LEU A 574 9.06 -24.99 -31.85
N VAL A 575 8.48 -26.11 -31.40
CA VAL A 575 7.14 -26.12 -30.77
C VAL A 575 7.16 -25.35 -29.45
N LYS A 576 8.22 -25.48 -28.65
CA LYS A 576 8.37 -24.70 -27.41
C LYS A 576 8.46 -23.20 -27.69
N ALA A 577 9.26 -22.79 -28.69
CA ALA A 577 9.37 -21.40 -29.10
C ALA A 577 8.03 -20.85 -29.61
N GLN A 578 7.31 -21.62 -30.45
CA GLN A 578 5.99 -21.25 -30.95
C GLN A 578 5.00 -21.01 -29.80
N ARG A 579 4.88 -21.95 -28.86
CA ARG A 579 3.97 -21.81 -27.72
C ARG A 579 4.36 -20.63 -26.82
N ALA A 580 5.66 -20.46 -26.56
CA ALA A 580 6.17 -19.37 -25.74
C ALA A 580 5.87 -17.99 -26.36
N VAL A 581 6.10 -17.82 -27.67
CA VAL A 581 5.82 -16.56 -28.37
C VAL A 581 4.32 -16.31 -28.48
N ALA A 582 3.52 -17.31 -28.90
CA ALA A 582 2.09 -17.15 -29.08
C ALA A 582 1.37 -16.76 -27.78
N PHE A 583 1.48 -17.61 -26.75
CA PHE A 583 0.82 -17.34 -25.47
C PHE A 583 1.46 -16.19 -24.73
N GLY A 584 2.78 -16.02 -24.87
CA GLY A 584 3.50 -14.92 -24.26
C GLY A 584 3.05 -13.57 -24.80
N CYS A 585 2.86 -13.44 -26.11
CA CYS A 585 2.38 -12.19 -26.72
C CYS A 585 0.93 -11.89 -26.34
N ILE A 586 0.06 -12.91 -26.28
CA ILE A 586 -1.34 -12.73 -25.86
C ILE A 586 -1.40 -12.23 -24.40
N LYS A 587 -0.66 -12.88 -23.49
CA LYS A 587 -0.61 -12.49 -22.07
C LYS A 587 0.00 -11.11 -21.89
N TYR A 588 1.16 -10.88 -22.48
CA TYR A 588 1.92 -9.65 -22.29
C TYR A 588 1.22 -8.44 -22.90
N ALA A 589 0.57 -8.58 -24.05
CA ALA A 589 -0.13 -7.47 -24.68
C ALA A 589 -1.32 -6.98 -23.85
N ASP A 590 -1.97 -7.85 -23.08
CA ASP A 590 -2.98 -7.42 -22.11
C ASP A 590 -2.32 -6.76 -20.89
N LEU A 591 -1.37 -7.48 -20.26
CA LEU A 591 -0.74 -7.04 -19.01
C LEU A 591 0.09 -5.75 -19.13
N SER A 592 0.65 -5.45 -20.31
CA SER A 592 1.46 -4.25 -20.54
C SER A 592 0.64 -2.97 -20.67
N HIS A 593 -0.67 -3.07 -20.82
CA HIS A 593 -1.56 -1.92 -20.79
C HIS A 593 -2.21 -1.80 -19.41
N ASN A 594 -2.58 -0.58 -19.03
CA ASN A 594 -3.32 -0.39 -17.79
C ASN A 594 -4.64 -1.17 -17.84
N ARG A 595 -4.84 -2.11 -16.90
CA ARG A 595 -6.02 -2.98 -16.84
C ARG A 595 -7.34 -2.21 -16.89
N ILE A 596 -7.39 -1.03 -16.28
CA ILE A 596 -8.60 -0.19 -16.17
C ILE A 596 -9.06 0.29 -17.55
N ASN A 597 -8.12 0.50 -18.48
CA ASN A 597 -8.43 0.97 -19.82
C ASN A 597 -8.97 -0.16 -20.71
N ASP A 598 -9.69 0.25 -21.75
CA ASP A 598 -10.08 -0.65 -22.84
C ASP A 598 -8.84 -1.15 -23.58
N TYR A 599 -8.87 -2.43 -23.94
CA TYR A 599 -7.76 -3.12 -24.57
C TYR A 599 -8.05 -3.38 -26.05
N VAL A 600 -7.20 -2.88 -26.94
CA VAL A 600 -7.32 -3.11 -28.39
C VAL A 600 -6.53 -4.37 -28.77
N PHE A 601 -7.25 -5.42 -29.15
CA PHE A 601 -6.66 -6.67 -29.58
C PHE A 601 -6.17 -6.57 -31.04
N SER A 602 -4.86 -6.74 -31.24
CA SER A 602 -4.21 -6.74 -32.56
C SER A 602 -3.07 -7.74 -32.60
N PHE A 603 -3.21 -8.79 -33.42
CA PHE A 603 -2.18 -9.82 -33.59
C PHE A 603 -0.87 -9.24 -34.13
N ASP A 604 -0.97 -8.31 -35.08
CA ASP A 604 0.21 -7.77 -35.74
C ASP A 604 1.05 -6.93 -34.78
N LYS A 605 0.40 -6.09 -33.96
CA LYS A 605 1.08 -5.30 -32.93
C LYS A 605 1.66 -6.15 -31.81
N MET A 606 0.93 -7.15 -31.30
CA MET A 606 1.42 -7.94 -30.16
C MET A 606 2.57 -8.87 -30.54
N LEU A 607 2.60 -9.34 -31.79
CA LEU A 607 3.66 -10.22 -32.30
C LEU A 607 4.84 -9.42 -32.89
N ASP A 608 4.79 -8.08 -32.93
CA ASP A 608 5.89 -7.28 -33.49
C ASP A 608 7.20 -7.59 -32.74
N ASP A 609 8.29 -7.73 -33.49
CA ASP A 609 9.61 -8.04 -32.95
C ASP A 609 10.29 -6.81 -32.35
N ARG A 610 9.72 -5.62 -32.57
CA ARG A 610 10.21 -4.34 -32.08
C ARG A 610 9.22 -3.72 -31.11
N GLY A 611 9.76 -3.00 -30.14
CA GLY A 611 8.96 -2.28 -29.14
C GLY A 611 8.67 -3.13 -27.91
N ASN A 612 7.67 -2.70 -27.13
CA ASN A 612 7.31 -3.28 -25.85
C ASN A 612 6.40 -4.50 -26.05
N THR A 613 6.95 -5.61 -26.56
CA THR A 613 6.24 -6.87 -26.84
C THR A 613 6.94 -8.06 -26.20
N ALA A 614 6.19 -9.15 -25.94
CA ALA A 614 6.81 -10.39 -25.47
C ALA A 614 7.77 -11.00 -26.50
N ALA A 615 7.50 -10.84 -27.80
CA ALA A 615 8.40 -11.31 -28.85
C ALA A 615 9.79 -10.66 -28.72
N TYR A 616 9.84 -9.33 -28.55
CA TYR A 616 11.09 -8.60 -28.29
C TYR A 616 11.76 -9.07 -26.98
N LEU A 617 11.00 -9.19 -25.89
CA LEU A 617 11.55 -9.53 -24.57
C LEU A 617 12.10 -10.96 -24.50
N LEU A 618 11.39 -11.93 -25.08
CA LEU A 618 11.84 -13.32 -25.16
C LEU A 618 13.11 -13.42 -26.04
N TYR A 619 13.16 -12.69 -27.15
CA TYR A 619 14.36 -12.58 -27.97
C TYR A 619 15.52 -11.94 -27.19
N ALA A 620 15.29 -10.80 -26.52
CA ALA A 620 16.31 -10.13 -25.71
C ALA A 620 16.86 -11.05 -24.61
N PHE A 621 15.98 -11.81 -23.94
CA PHE A 621 16.37 -12.80 -22.94
C PHE A 621 17.26 -13.92 -23.50
N THR A 622 16.90 -14.49 -24.66
CA THR A 622 17.74 -15.51 -25.30
C THR A 622 19.09 -14.94 -25.73
N ARG A 623 19.15 -13.68 -26.17
CA ARG A 623 20.39 -12.98 -26.49
C ARG A 623 21.26 -12.77 -25.24
N ILE A 624 20.70 -12.37 -24.11
CA ILE A 624 21.45 -12.22 -22.86
C ILE A 624 22.08 -13.56 -22.45
N ARG A 625 21.28 -14.64 -22.45
CA ARG A 625 21.77 -15.99 -22.11
C ARG A 625 22.77 -16.54 -23.12
N SER A 626 22.69 -16.12 -24.38
CA SER A 626 23.63 -16.59 -25.40
C SER A 626 25.04 -16.04 -25.22
N ILE A 627 25.22 -14.87 -24.59
CA ILE A 627 26.55 -14.28 -24.34
C ILE A 627 27.41 -15.22 -23.49
N ALA A 628 26.86 -15.73 -22.39
CA ALA A 628 27.54 -16.71 -21.54
C ALA A 628 27.83 -18.03 -22.26
N ARG A 629 26.84 -18.51 -23.03
CA ARG A 629 26.97 -19.74 -23.82
C ARG A 629 28.04 -19.64 -24.91
N LEU A 630 28.11 -18.53 -25.64
CA LEU A 630 29.11 -18.28 -26.69
C LEU A 630 30.51 -18.06 -26.12
N ALA A 631 30.60 -17.65 -24.85
CA ALA A 631 31.85 -17.56 -24.11
C ALA A 631 32.29 -18.90 -23.49
N ASN A 632 31.57 -20.00 -23.76
CA ASN A 632 31.78 -21.32 -23.16
C ASN A 632 31.79 -21.30 -21.61
N LEU A 633 31.05 -20.38 -21.01
CA LEU A 633 30.87 -20.33 -19.56
C LEU A 633 29.68 -21.21 -19.18
N ASP A 634 29.95 -22.27 -18.42
CA ASP A 634 28.91 -23.07 -17.82
C ASP A 634 28.32 -22.38 -16.57
N LYS A 635 27.18 -22.91 -16.08
CA LYS A 635 26.53 -22.36 -14.88
C LYS A 635 27.38 -22.52 -13.62
N ALA A 636 28.23 -23.54 -13.55
CA ALA A 636 29.06 -23.81 -12.37
C ALA A 636 30.18 -22.77 -12.23
N LEU A 637 30.82 -22.41 -13.35
CA LEU A 637 31.81 -21.36 -13.47
C LEU A 637 31.22 -19.99 -13.16
N LEU A 638 30.02 -19.68 -13.66
CA LEU A 638 29.34 -18.42 -13.32
C LEU A 638 29.04 -18.32 -11.81
N LYS A 639 28.61 -19.42 -11.18
CA LYS A 639 28.36 -19.44 -9.74
C LYS A 639 29.64 -19.26 -8.94
N LYS A 640 30.72 -19.97 -9.30
CA LYS A 640 32.04 -19.81 -8.67
C LYS A 640 32.62 -18.41 -8.88
N ALA A 641 32.40 -17.83 -10.05
CA ALA A 641 32.78 -16.45 -10.34
C ALA A 641 32.00 -15.46 -9.47
N ALA A 642 30.71 -15.69 -9.23
CA ALA A 642 29.91 -14.85 -8.33
C ALA A 642 30.42 -14.84 -6.88
N GLU A 643 31.03 -15.93 -6.41
CA GLU A 643 31.61 -16.01 -5.06
C GLU A 643 32.94 -15.25 -4.93
N THR A 644 33.68 -15.11 -6.02
CA THR A 644 35.09 -14.67 -6.01
C THR A 644 35.32 -13.31 -6.67
N THR A 645 34.43 -12.90 -7.57
CA THR A 645 34.59 -11.71 -8.40
C THR A 645 33.76 -10.58 -7.83
N GLU A 646 34.39 -9.44 -7.55
CA GLU A 646 33.67 -8.20 -7.21
C GLU A 646 33.07 -7.56 -8.48
N ILE A 647 31.82 -7.13 -8.40
CA ILE A 647 31.13 -6.48 -9.51
C ILE A 647 31.56 -5.01 -9.56
N LEU A 648 32.28 -4.62 -10.60
CA LEU A 648 32.70 -3.24 -10.83
C LEU A 648 31.58 -2.46 -11.55
N LEU A 649 31.33 -1.24 -11.10
CA LEU A 649 30.27 -0.34 -11.61
C LEU A 649 30.84 1.04 -11.93
N ASP A 650 31.94 1.05 -12.68
CA ASP A 650 32.68 2.29 -12.96
C ASP A 650 32.08 3.05 -14.13
N HIS A 651 31.64 2.34 -15.17
CA HIS A 651 31.03 2.95 -16.34
C HIS A 651 29.58 3.37 -16.07
N ASP A 652 29.16 4.52 -16.60
CA ASP A 652 27.81 5.07 -16.37
C ASP A 652 26.69 4.10 -16.78
N LYS A 653 26.91 3.32 -17.85
CA LYS A 653 25.94 2.30 -18.31
C LYS A 653 25.90 1.05 -17.42
N GLU A 654 27.03 0.65 -16.84
CA GLU A 654 27.08 -0.41 -15.83
C GLU A 654 26.34 0.03 -14.57
N TRP A 655 26.56 1.28 -14.14
CA TRP A 655 25.85 1.89 -13.01
C TRP A 655 24.34 1.96 -13.24
N LYS A 656 23.91 2.44 -14.41
CA LYS A 656 22.49 2.50 -14.79
C LYS A 656 21.85 1.11 -14.75
N LEU A 657 22.51 0.09 -15.30
CA LEU A 657 22.01 -1.29 -15.31
C LEU A 657 21.94 -1.88 -13.89
N GLY A 658 23.00 -1.75 -13.10
CA GLY A 658 23.04 -2.26 -11.73
C GLY A 658 21.91 -1.70 -10.86
N LYS A 659 21.62 -0.39 -10.97
CA LYS A 659 20.47 0.23 -10.30
C LYS A 659 19.13 -0.30 -10.81
N CYS A 660 18.97 -0.43 -12.12
CA CYS A 660 17.73 -0.94 -12.71
C CYS A 660 17.41 -2.36 -12.20
N ILE A 661 18.41 -3.25 -12.11
CA ILE A 661 18.27 -4.60 -11.56
C ILE A 661 17.76 -4.55 -10.10
N LEU A 662 18.30 -3.67 -9.27
CA LEU A 662 17.93 -3.57 -7.86
C LEU A 662 16.59 -2.86 -7.59
N ARG A 663 15.97 -2.22 -8.60
CA ARG A 663 14.63 -1.63 -8.47
C ARG A 663 13.50 -2.67 -8.44
N PHE A 664 13.77 -3.92 -8.80
CA PHE A 664 12.76 -4.98 -8.88
C PHE A 664 11.86 -5.09 -7.63
N PRO A 665 12.38 -5.15 -6.38
CA PRO A 665 11.54 -5.20 -5.18
C PRO A 665 10.63 -3.98 -5.00
N GLU A 666 11.06 -2.80 -5.45
CA GLU A 666 10.28 -1.56 -5.34
C GLU A 666 9.07 -1.58 -6.26
N ILE A 667 9.26 -2.08 -7.49
CA ILE A 667 8.20 -2.24 -8.47
C ILE A 667 7.17 -3.24 -7.95
N LEU A 668 7.62 -4.37 -7.40
CA LEU A 668 6.70 -5.37 -6.82
C LEU A 668 5.92 -4.82 -5.62
N GLN A 669 6.56 -4.04 -4.74
CA GLN A 669 5.86 -3.40 -3.62
C GLN A 669 4.78 -2.43 -4.11
N LYS A 670 5.09 -1.61 -5.13
CA LYS A 670 4.11 -0.70 -5.72
C LYS A 670 2.90 -1.47 -6.27
N ILE A 671 3.14 -2.59 -6.96
CA ILE A 671 2.07 -3.42 -7.52
C ILE A 671 1.25 -4.09 -6.43
N LEU A 672 1.84 -4.44 -5.29
CA LEU A 672 1.06 -4.93 -4.15
C LEU A 672 0.07 -3.89 -3.66
N ASP A 673 0.42 -2.61 -3.72
CA ASP A 673 -0.44 -1.53 -3.26
C ASP A 673 -1.54 -1.20 -4.28
N ASP A 674 -1.23 -1.07 -5.57
CA ASP A 674 -2.18 -0.62 -6.62
C ASP A 674 -2.78 -1.72 -7.51
N LEU A 675 -2.23 -2.94 -7.45
CA LEU A 675 -2.58 -4.09 -8.31
C LEU A 675 -2.47 -3.78 -9.82
N LEU A 676 -1.54 -2.91 -10.22
CA LEU A 676 -1.31 -2.49 -11.61
C LEU A 676 -0.07 -3.17 -12.23
N LEU A 677 -0.28 -4.37 -12.78
CA LEU A 677 0.76 -5.21 -13.38
C LEU A 677 1.51 -4.59 -14.57
N HIS A 678 0.93 -3.62 -15.29
CA HIS A 678 1.59 -2.96 -16.42
C HIS A 678 2.91 -2.29 -16.03
N THR A 679 3.03 -1.84 -14.78
CA THR A 679 4.28 -1.25 -14.28
C THR A 679 5.42 -2.27 -14.20
N LEU A 680 5.13 -3.57 -14.04
CA LEU A 680 6.11 -4.64 -14.15
C LEU A 680 6.55 -4.85 -15.60
N CYS A 681 5.62 -4.76 -16.55
CA CYS A 681 5.93 -4.82 -17.98
C CYS A 681 6.82 -3.64 -18.41
N ASP A 682 6.49 -2.43 -17.97
CA ASP A 682 7.30 -1.24 -18.22
C ASP A 682 8.71 -1.38 -17.64
N TYR A 683 8.82 -1.89 -16.41
CA TYR A 683 10.10 -2.20 -15.78
C TYR A 683 10.91 -3.24 -16.56
N LEU A 684 10.27 -4.32 -16.99
CA LEU A 684 10.91 -5.40 -17.74
C LEU A 684 11.44 -4.89 -19.09
N TYR A 685 10.70 -4.01 -19.75
CA TYR A 685 11.14 -3.33 -20.97
C TYR A 685 12.26 -2.31 -20.70
N GLU A 686 12.18 -1.54 -19.62
CA GLU A 686 13.25 -0.63 -19.15
C GLU A 686 14.55 -1.41 -18.89
N LEU A 687 14.46 -2.60 -18.28
CA LEU A 687 15.60 -3.45 -18.01
C LEU A 687 16.24 -3.98 -19.30
N ALA A 688 15.44 -4.45 -20.27
CA ALA A 688 15.95 -4.94 -21.55
C ALA A 688 16.61 -3.83 -22.41
N THR A 689 16.02 -2.64 -22.42
CA THR A 689 16.58 -1.48 -23.12
C THR A 689 17.87 -0.99 -22.46
N THR A 690 17.88 -0.90 -21.13
CA THR A 690 19.09 -0.54 -20.35
C THR A 690 20.20 -1.57 -20.53
N PHE A 691 19.87 -2.86 -20.60
CA PHE A 691 20.83 -3.91 -20.93
C PHE A 691 21.44 -3.73 -22.32
N THR A 692 20.62 -3.37 -23.32
CA THR A 692 21.11 -3.14 -24.68
C THR A 692 22.09 -1.96 -24.72
N GLU A 693 21.77 -0.84 -24.06
CA GLU A 693 22.70 0.30 -23.93
C GLU A 693 24.04 -0.09 -23.27
N PHE A 694 23.98 -0.95 -22.24
CA PHE A 694 25.17 -1.48 -21.58
C PHE A 694 25.98 -2.37 -22.53
N TYR A 695 25.35 -3.33 -23.19
CA TYR A 695 26.03 -4.29 -24.05
C TYR A 695 26.71 -3.63 -25.25
N ASP A 696 26.08 -2.60 -25.83
CA ASP A 696 26.63 -1.85 -26.95
C ASP A 696 27.82 -0.96 -26.55
N SER A 697 27.86 -0.49 -25.30
CA SER A 697 28.90 0.42 -24.79
C SER A 697 30.05 -0.31 -24.07
N CYS A 698 29.80 -1.51 -23.54
CA CYS A 698 30.72 -2.21 -22.63
C CYS A 698 30.95 -3.66 -23.10
N TYR A 699 32.15 -3.93 -23.62
CA TYR A 699 32.50 -5.28 -24.09
C TYR A 699 32.49 -6.31 -22.94
N CYS A 700 31.62 -7.31 -23.05
CA CYS A 700 31.59 -8.47 -22.16
C CYS A 700 32.66 -9.50 -22.53
N VAL A 701 32.80 -9.74 -23.84
CA VAL A 701 33.80 -10.63 -24.44
C VAL A 701 34.53 -9.83 -25.51
N GLU A 702 35.83 -9.69 -25.37
CA GLU A 702 36.70 -9.06 -26.34
C GLU A 702 37.30 -10.14 -27.23
N LYS A 703 37.06 -10.02 -28.53
CA LYS A 703 37.57 -10.94 -29.54
C LYS A 703 38.64 -10.25 -30.38
N ASP A 704 39.63 -11.00 -30.82
CA ASP A 704 40.59 -10.52 -31.80
C ASP A 704 39.87 -10.19 -33.13
N ARG A 705 40.16 -9.04 -33.71
CA ARG A 705 39.55 -8.61 -34.98
C ARG A 705 39.99 -9.44 -36.19
N GLN A 706 41.17 -10.06 -36.14
CA GLN A 706 41.74 -10.82 -37.25
C GLN A 706 41.43 -12.31 -37.16
N THR A 707 41.50 -12.91 -35.97
CA THR A 707 41.29 -14.36 -35.79
C THR A 707 39.88 -14.71 -35.30
N GLY A 708 39.15 -13.76 -34.70
CA GLY A 708 37.84 -14.00 -34.10
C GLY A 708 37.90 -14.80 -32.79
N GLU A 709 39.09 -15.12 -32.29
CA GLU A 709 39.30 -15.82 -31.03
C GLU A 709 39.05 -14.91 -29.83
N VAL A 710 38.65 -15.50 -28.70
CA VAL A 710 38.35 -14.77 -27.47
C VAL A 710 39.65 -14.38 -26.77
N ASN A 711 39.97 -13.09 -26.77
CA ASN A 711 41.17 -12.56 -26.12
C ASN A 711 40.94 -12.34 -24.61
N LYS A 712 39.78 -11.80 -24.23
CA LYS A 712 39.47 -11.46 -22.84
C LYS A 712 37.99 -11.60 -22.53
N ILE A 713 37.69 -12.15 -21.36
CA ILE A 713 36.34 -12.23 -20.81
C ILE A 713 36.28 -11.37 -19.55
N ASN A 714 35.44 -10.35 -19.56
CA ASN A 714 35.25 -9.47 -18.40
C ASN A 714 34.21 -10.10 -17.47
N MET A 715 34.67 -10.86 -16.47
CA MET A 715 33.80 -11.71 -15.65
C MET A 715 32.72 -10.93 -14.88
N TRP A 716 33.01 -9.76 -14.33
CA TRP A 716 32.00 -8.95 -13.64
C TRP A 716 30.85 -8.50 -14.56
N ARG A 717 31.13 -8.25 -15.85
CA ARG A 717 30.11 -7.95 -16.87
C ARG A 717 29.28 -9.18 -17.20
N MET A 718 29.89 -10.36 -17.20
CA MET A 718 29.16 -11.63 -17.34
C MET A 718 28.21 -11.85 -16.16
N LEU A 719 28.61 -11.49 -14.95
CA LEU A 719 27.73 -11.51 -13.78
C LEU A 719 26.57 -10.52 -13.90
N LEU A 720 26.77 -9.33 -14.51
CA LEU A 720 25.67 -8.39 -14.82
C LEU A 720 24.68 -8.98 -15.83
N CYS A 721 25.16 -9.71 -16.85
CA CYS A 721 24.30 -10.44 -17.78
C CYS A 721 23.46 -11.50 -17.05
N GLU A 722 24.07 -12.30 -16.17
CA GLU A 722 23.37 -13.33 -15.41
C GLU A 722 22.37 -12.75 -14.41
N ALA A 723 22.72 -11.62 -13.77
CA ALA A 723 21.84 -10.87 -12.88
C ALA A 723 20.60 -10.37 -13.63
N THR A 724 20.80 -9.79 -14.81
CA THR A 724 19.72 -9.33 -15.69
C THR A 724 18.82 -10.49 -16.11
N ALA A 725 19.40 -11.60 -16.57
CA ALA A 725 18.64 -12.78 -16.98
C ALA A 725 17.85 -13.39 -15.81
N SER A 726 18.40 -13.39 -14.61
CA SER A 726 17.73 -13.92 -13.42
C SER A 726 16.49 -13.10 -13.06
N ILE A 727 16.59 -11.76 -13.09
CA ILE A 727 15.44 -10.87 -12.85
C ILE A 727 14.40 -10.99 -13.95
N MET A 728 14.82 -10.98 -15.23
CA MET A 728 13.88 -11.16 -16.34
C MET A 728 13.12 -12.48 -16.25
N ALA A 729 13.80 -13.57 -15.88
CA ALA A 729 13.16 -14.86 -15.69
C ALA A 729 12.10 -14.85 -14.59
N LYS A 730 12.33 -14.12 -13.49
CA LYS A 730 11.32 -13.93 -12.44
C LYS A 730 10.16 -13.04 -12.86
N CYS A 731 10.43 -11.97 -13.61
CA CYS A 731 9.36 -11.15 -14.19
C CYS A 731 8.49 -11.98 -15.14
N PHE A 732 9.10 -12.79 -16.00
CA PHE A 732 8.38 -13.70 -16.89
C PHE A 732 7.53 -14.69 -16.12
N ASP A 733 8.07 -15.32 -15.07
CA ASP A 733 7.32 -16.23 -14.21
C ASP A 733 6.09 -15.55 -13.59
N ILE A 734 6.24 -14.35 -13.01
CA ILE A 734 5.13 -13.57 -12.43
C ILE A 734 4.07 -13.21 -13.50
N LEU A 735 4.50 -12.86 -14.71
CA LEU A 735 3.60 -12.53 -15.83
C LEU A 735 3.02 -13.80 -16.52
N GLY A 736 3.39 -15.00 -16.07
CA GLY A 736 2.97 -16.27 -16.66
C GLY A 736 3.54 -16.52 -18.07
N LEU A 737 4.68 -15.92 -18.38
CA LEU A 737 5.43 -16.10 -19.62
C LEU A 737 6.44 -17.24 -19.48
N SER A 738 6.49 -18.12 -20.48
CA SER A 738 7.43 -19.25 -20.48
C SER A 738 8.71 -18.90 -21.25
N PRO A 739 9.83 -18.58 -20.57
CA PRO A 739 11.07 -18.24 -21.25
C PRO A 739 11.66 -19.45 -21.96
N VAL A 740 12.18 -19.24 -23.16
CA VAL A 740 12.98 -20.23 -23.89
C VAL A 740 14.46 -19.89 -23.82
N GLN A 741 15.33 -20.90 -23.89
CA GLN A 741 16.79 -20.69 -23.82
C GLN A 741 17.43 -20.45 -25.21
N ARG A 742 16.70 -20.79 -26.27
CA ARG A 742 17.06 -20.63 -27.68
C ARG A 742 15.81 -20.20 -28.44
N MET A 743 15.94 -19.19 -29.30
CA MET A 743 14.85 -18.67 -30.14
C MET A 743 15.40 -18.14 -31.45
#